data_AF-A0A397APF8-F1
#
_entry.id   AF-A0A397APF8-F1
#
_cell.length_a   1.000
_cell.length_b   1.000
_cell.length_c   1.000
_cell.angle_alpha   90.00
_cell.angle_beta   90.00
_cell.angle_gamma   90.00
#
_symmetry.space_group_name_H-M   'P 1'
#
loop_
_entity.id
_entity.type
_entity.pdbx_description
1 polymer ?
#
loop_
_entity_poly.entity_id
_entity_poly.type
_entity_poly.pdbx_seq_one_letter_code
_entity_poly.pdbx_strand_id
1 'polypeptide(L)'
;MVFNKHASSSSPSSSSTPRASRAMSLPGWMPTMKFSSDLQEDDTLNKPVPPYEPSIDDDDDLDEVCSNGSSDTTVLSSYNSSPRTTSTSVDSLKSPPPPPLLDPHLSLPSPLPSCHCPMASDSTQGSFMPQSSRMSAAIPSSKCTCAPSNEDVDPVILARLADDFRAQRLTNQANALMWSVEQATARGVVSNSTEQTLYHLIGRGAFEEARDILYRHCHLTPAVHNLGSKATAPDNTPLSPTVPVDVVANSALTAFVDAMAPKDSVAGRRHKQTVLRALSTLVASWVKRVGVERGLSPEHIALTSGALFAAGSYRLAIDDPSSDIDTVAVAPWHVTHADFFGSFVDLLRSCPAVSSLTPVSNAFVPLLALVYDNVALDVLFARVPMPTVLPSQDIDSDYILAGVDPASIKSLNAPRVSTLLLRLVPQPAVFRAVARAIRAWAKARGIYSSKWGYLGGVSWTILVAFVCQMYPQETDCESVFVRFFHVMSEWAWPQPVMLNVLYDAGLGLESWDPRLNVFDRTHLMPIITPAYPPMNSAVQVSHTTFKVMYDELWRARHFADLAAHAANDADVKRAKWVDLFAPTNFFVRYDVYLGLSYSANTRDDMCIWSKFVHSRVRKLVDGLQHVEGMCNVHALPTHFPHPVGNSSPDGGEGGSDGQCLHRESVFIGLEFKARVPSNRSIFLDPQMEATIGQTIRFFEATDLQQFGVRAPGMTLSTTLLQWESLPEFVFAQGREAARDDRVRLATAPASHPAPPPPPRSRFVYPAPFGTTTATMNSHHRPKSKTTKKAKRKDKQHTSSI
;
A
#
# COMPACT_ATOMS: atom_id res chain seq x y z
N MET A 1 -14.16 10.05 -71.77
CA MET A 1 -15.53 9.55 -72.00
C MET A 1 -15.67 8.19 -71.35
N VAL A 2 -16.47 8.14 -70.29
CA VAL A 2 -17.50 7.13 -69.96
C VAL A 2 -17.45 5.73 -70.62
N PHE A 3 -17.43 4.73 -69.73
CA PHE A 3 -18.00 3.36 -69.72
C PHE A 3 -17.27 2.10 -70.26
N ASN A 4 -17.11 1.18 -69.29
CA ASN A 4 -17.42 -0.27 -69.23
C ASN A 4 -16.45 -1.37 -69.73
N LYS A 5 -15.97 -2.13 -68.72
CA LYS A 5 -16.00 -3.60 -68.50
C LYS A 5 -15.87 -4.56 -69.69
N HIS A 6 -14.90 -5.49 -69.58
CA HIS A 6 -15.08 -6.97 -69.48
C HIS A 6 -13.70 -7.63 -69.20
N ALA A 7 -13.56 -8.39 -68.09
CA ALA A 7 -13.58 -9.86 -67.96
C ALA A 7 -12.20 -10.56 -68.14
N SER A 8 -11.62 -11.08 -67.05
CA SER A 8 -11.22 -12.49 -66.75
C SER A 8 -10.14 -13.10 -67.66
N SER A 9 -9.09 -13.82 -67.26
CA SER A 9 -8.63 -14.47 -66.02
C SER A 9 -7.28 -15.13 -66.33
N SER A 10 -6.28 -15.12 -65.44
CA SER A 10 -5.31 -16.21 -65.16
C SER A 10 -4.06 -15.71 -64.40
N SER A 11 -3.72 -16.41 -63.32
CA SER A 11 -2.55 -16.34 -62.42
C SER A 11 -1.23 -16.80 -63.11
N PRO A 12 0.02 -16.75 -62.53
CA PRO A 12 0.42 -16.58 -61.12
C PRO A 12 1.69 -15.72 -60.81
N SER A 13 1.96 -15.53 -59.51
CA SER A 13 3.27 -15.41 -58.80
C SER A 13 4.38 -14.42 -59.25
N SER A 14 4.76 -13.48 -58.36
CA SER A 14 6.00 -13.53 -57.54
C SER A 14 6.61 -12.14 -57.18
N SER A 15 7.11 -12.06 -55.94
CA SER A 15 8.19 -11.19 -55.40
C SER A 15 7.91 -9.71 -55.07
N SER A 16 7.92 -9.36 -53.77
CA SER A 16 8.94 -8.51 -53.08
C SER A 16 8.39 -7.07 -52.86
N THR A 17 8.48 -6.32 -51.75
CA THR A 17 9.29 -6.27 -50.51
C THR A 17 8.51 -5.45 -49.44
N PRO A 18 8.88 -5.46 -48.14
CA PRO A 18 8.12 -4.88 -47.04
C PRO A 18 8.47 -3.39 -46.78
N ARG A 19 7.46 -2.59 -46.38
CA ARG A 19 7.63 -1.16 -46.06
C ARG A 19 7.83 -0.95 -44.56
N ALA A 20 8.91 -0.27 -44.23
CA ALA A 20 9.43 -0.02 -42.90
C ALA A 20 8.56 0.87 -42.00
N SER A 21 8.73 0.63 -40.70
CA SER A 21 8.29 1.41 -39.53
C SER A 21 8.65 2.89 -39.62
N ARG A 22 7.65 3.75 -39.42
CA ARG A 22 7.80 5.20 -39.43
C ARG A 22 7.89 5.71 -37.99
N ALA A 23 9.10 6.11 -37.58
CA ALA A 23 9.31 7.01 -36.45
C ALA A 23 8.62 8.35 -36.77
N MET A 24 7.81 8.86 -35.84
CA MET A 24 7.19 10.17 -35.99
C MET A 24 7.91 11.19 -35.10
N SER A 25 8.60 12.09 -35.80
CA SER A 25 9.10 13.39 -35.36
C SER A 25 7.95 14.31 -34.94
N LEU A 26 8.10 14.99 -33.80
CA LEU A 26 7.23 16.07 -33.33
C LEU A 26 7.29 17.27 -34.30
N PRO A 27 6.15 17.87 -34.70
CA PRO A 27 6.16 19.13 -35.45
C PRO A 27 6.19 20.33 -34.50
N GLY A 28 7.18 21.20 -34.69
CA GLY A 28 7.35 22.45 -33.95
C GLY A 28 6.42 23.56 -34.45
N TRP A 29 5.72 24.20 -33.52
CA TRP A 29 5.04 25.48 -33.71
C TRP A 29 5.22 26.32 -32.43
N MET A 30 5.94 27.45 -32.55
CA MET A 30 5.95 28.56 -31.59
C MET A 30 5.70 29.86 -32.36
N PRO A 31 4.92 30.79 -31.80
CA PRO A 31 5.15 32.21 -31.97
C PRO A 31 5.73 32.79 -30.66
N THR A 32 6.89 33.42 -30.78
CA THR A 32 7.54 34.21 -29.72
C THR A 32 6.72 35.45 -29.38
N MET A 33 6.33 35.62 -28.12
CA MET A 33 5.95 36.93 -27.57
C MET A 33 6.71 37.21 -26.27
N LYS A 34 7.30 38.40 -26.21
CA LYS A 34 8.06 38.94 -25.07
C LYS A 34 7.10 39.26 -23.93
N PHE A 35 7.39 38.75 -22.74
CA PHE A 35 6.71 39.12 -21.49
C PHE A 35 7.25 40.45 -20.96
N SER A 36 6.34 41.38 -20.65
CA SER A 36 6.59 42.58 -19.85
C SER A 36 6.07 42.32 -18.45
N SER A 37 6.93 42.48 -17.46
CA SER A 37 6.64 42.32 -16.03
C SER A 37 6.04 43.60 -15.47
N ASP A 38 4.89 43.49 -14.81
CA ASP A 38 4.46 44.38 -13.74
C ASP A 38 3.45 43.59 -12.90
N LEU A 39 3.71 43.43 -11.60
CA LEU A 39 2.73 43.50 -10.51
C LEU A 39 3.40 43.29 -9.16
N GLN A 40 2.98 44.13 -8.23
CA GLN A 40 3.55 44.47 -6.93
C GLN A 40 3.42 43.37 -5.87
N GLU A 41 4.43 43.33 -5.00
CA GLU A 41 4.41 42.70 -3.69
C GLU A 41 3.46 43.45 -2.75
N ASP A 42 2.68 42.71 -1.95
CA ASP A 42 2.04 43.27 -0.77
C ASP A 42 2.35 42.36 0.43
N ASP A 43 2.98 43.00 1.41
CA ASP A 43 3.62 42.44 2.59
C ASP A 43 2.84 42.95 3.80
N THR A 44 2.35 42.07 4.67
CA THR A 44 1.84 42.29 6.04
C THR A 44 0.97 41.09 6.44
N LEU A 45 0.97 40.51 7.65
CA LEU A 45 1.31 41.01 8.97
C LEU A 45 1.50 39.80 9.92
N ASN A 46 2.66 39.73 10.58
CA ASN A 46 2.97 38.87 11.72
C ASN A 46 2.68 39.65 13.02
N LYS A 47 2.08 39.03 14.05
CA LYS A 47 2.55 39.03 15.46
C LYS A 47 1.67 38.21 16.44
N PRO A 48 2.25 37.74 17.58
CA PRO A 48 1.80 36.58 18.38
C PRO A 48 1.09 36.93 19.70
N VAL A 49 0.50 35.92 20.35
CA VAL A 49 -0.14 35.98 21.68
C VAL A 49 0.46 34.87 22.60
N PRO A 50 0.70 35.11 23.91
CA PRO A 50 1.59 34.30 24.77
C PRO A 50 0.93 33.05 25.40
N PRO A 51 1.73 32.11 25.97
CA PRO A 51 1.26 30.80 26.42
C PRO A 51 0.80 30.76 27.88
N TYR A 52 -0.09 29.82 28.18
CA TYR A 52 -0.60 29.47 29.52
C TYR A 52 -0.17 28.02 29.83
N GLU A 53 0.51 27.81 30.96
CA GLU A 53 0.95 26.51 31.48
C GLU A 53 -0.14 25.88 32.37
N PRO A 54 -0.25 24.54 32.36
CA PRO A 54 -0.11 23.85 33.66
C PRO A 54 0.72 22.55 33.62
N SER A 55 1.33 22.34 34.78
CA SER A 55 2.07 21.21 35.37
C SER A 55 1.86 19.80 34.80
N ILE A 56 2.98 19.15 34.49
CA ILE A 56 3.15 17.73 34.20
C ILE A 56 3.79 17.08 35.44
N ASP A 57 3.18 16.01 35.95
CA ASP A 57 3.87 14.99 36.74
C ASP A 57 4.34 13.93 35.74
N ASP A 58 5.66 13.74 35.67
CA ASP A 58 6.35 12.76 34.83
C ASP A 58 6.48 11.43 35.60
N ASP A 59 6.04 10.34 35.01
CA ASP A 59 6.62 8.99 35.14
C ASP A 59 5.84 8.07 34.18
N ASP A 60 6.49 7.53 33.14
CA ASP A 60 6.40 6.11 32.77
C ASP A 60 7.19 5.78 31.49
N ASP A 61 8.05 4.77 31.65
CA ASP A 61 8.96 4.16 30.69
C ASP A 61 8.25 3.49 29.51
N LEU A 62 8.67 3.83 28.28
CA LEU A 62 8.21 3.18 27.03
C LEU A 62 9.39 2.59 26.24
N ASP A 63 9.95 1.51 26.77
CA ASP A 63 10.90 0.63 26.06
C ASP A 63 10.17 -0.55 25.39
N GLU A 64 9.56 -0.33 24.23
CA GLU A 64 9.06 -1.43 23.38
C GLU A 64 9.07 -1.10 21.87
N VAL A 65 10.23 -0.69 21.33
CA VAL A 65 10.39 -0.30 19.90
C VAL A 65 10.62 -1.49 18.96
N CYS A 66 10.11 -2.68 19.28
CA CYS A 66 10.24 -3.85 18.41
C CYS A 66 8.93 -4.62 18.28
N SER A 67 7.79 -3.96 17.99
CA SER A 67 6.63 -4.65 17.42
C SER A 67 5.50 -3.74 16.93
N ASN A 68 4.78 -4.25 15.92
CA ASN A 68 3.46 -3.81 15.41
C ASN A 68 3.35 -2.76 14.29
N GLY A 69 4.46 -2.37 13.64
CA GLY A 69 4.39 -1.69 12.33
C GLY A 69 3.98 -2.67 11.21
N SER A 70 2.68 -2.95 11.07
CA SER A 70 2.13 -3.36 9.77
C SER A 70 2.05 -2.11 8.91
N SER A 71 3.16 -1.69 8.31
CA SER A 71 3.21 -0.50 7.47
C SER A 71 2.12 -0.55 6.40
N ASP A 72 1.42 0.57 6.17
CA ASP A 72 0.34 0.61 5.18
C ASP A 72 0.91 0.52 3.75
N THR A 73 2.23 0.72 3.57
CA THR A 73 3.00 0.42 2.34
C THR A 73 3.16 -1.07 2.05
N THR A 74 2.88 -1.95 3.02
CA THR A 74 2.98 -3.40 2.84
C THR A 74 2.17 -3.91 1.64
N VAL A 75 1.04 -3.26 1.32
CA VAL A 75 0.20 -3.63 0.17
C VAL A 75 0.94 -3.53 -1.15
N LEU A 76 1.80 -2.52 -1.33
CA LEU A 76 2.64 -2.44 -2.51
C LEU A 76 3.78 -3.45 -2.45
N SER A 77 4.41 -3.71 -1.30
CA SER A 77 5.53 -4.65 -1.17
C SER A 77 5.18 -6.16 -1.29
N SER A 78 3.89 -6.52 -1.31
CA SER A 78 3.42 -7.89 -1.07
C SER A 78 3.21 -8.76 -2.32
N TYR A 79 3.48 -8.26 -3.54
CA TYR A 79 3.46 -9.08 -4.76
C TYR A 79 4.68 -10.03 -4.80
N ASN A 80 4.55 -11.21 -4.21
CA ASN A 80 5.45 -12.33 -4.43
C ASN A 80 4.70 -13.40 -5.24
N SER A 81 4.67 -13.25 -6.55
CA SER A 81 4.44 -14.36 -7.48
C SER A 81 5.77 -14.71 -8.13
N SER A 82 6.27 -15.91 -7.83
CA SER A 82 7.34 -16.51 -8.65
C SER A 82 6.85 -16.64 -10.10
N PRO A 83 7.69 -16.42 -11.11
CA PRO A 83 7.31 -16.66 -12.50
C PRO A 83 7.12 -18.17 -12.69
N ARG A 84 5.89 -18.64 -12.92
CA ARG A 84 5.66 -20.00 -13.42
C ARG A 84 5.77 -19.95 -14.94
N THR A 85 6.86 -20.52 -15.44
CA THR A 85 7.06 -20.88 -16.84
C THR A 85 5.96 -21.85 -17.27
N THR A 86 5.00 -21.38 -18.05
CA THR A 86 4.15 -22.27 -18.85
C THR A 86 4.91 -22.60 -20.12
N SER A 87 5.39 -23.84 -20.23
CA SER A 87 5.91 -24.41 -21.47
C SER A 87 4.76 -24.60 -22.45
N THR A 88 4.57 -23.63 -23.34
CA THR A 88 3.85 -23.84 -24.60
C THR A 88 4.89 -23.99 -25.70
N SER A 89 4.93 -25.20 -26.28
CA SER A 89 5.67 -25.49 -27.50
C SER A 89 5.23 -24.54 -28.61
N VAL A 90 6.16 -23.72 -29.11
CA VAL A 90 5.97 -22.93 -30.33
C VAL A 90 7.05 -23.35 -31.32
N ASP A 91 6.58 -23.79 -32.48
CA ASP A 91 7.38 -24.19 -33.63
C ASP A 91 8.30 -23.07 -34.12
N SER A 92 9.56 -23.46 -34.32
CA SER A 92 10.59 -22.95 -35.23
C SER A 92 10.28 -21.70 -36.07
N LEU A 93 10.77 -20.53 -35.64
CA LEU A 93 11.14 -19.42 -36.54
C LEU A 93 12.46 -18.78 -36.07
N LYS A 94 13.38 -18.61 -37.03
CA LYS A 94 14.80 -18.25 -36.90
C LYS A 94 15.04 -16.92 -36.18
N SER A 95 15.98 -16.93 -35.22
CA SER A 95 16.61 -15.75 -34.61
C SER A 95 17.55 -15.03 -35.60
N PRO A 96 17.62 -13.68 -35.60
CA PRO A 96 18.65 -12.93 -36.31
C PRO A 96 20.01 -13.02 -35.58
N PRO A 97 21.15 -12.85 -36.28
CA PRO A 97 22.48 -13.01 -35.70
C PRO A 97 22.84 -11.83 -34.78
N PRO A 98 23.74 -12.03 -33.80
CA PRO A 98 24.22 -10.98 -32.90
C PRO A 98 25.13 -9.97 -33.63
N PRO A 99 25.23 -8.72 -33.16
CA PRO A 99 26.13 -7.72 -33.72
C PRO A 99 27.61 -8.07 -33.43
N PRO A 100 28.55 -7.60 -34.27
CA PRO A 100 29.96 -8.00 -34.19
C PRO A 100 30.67 -7.37 -32.98
N LEU A 101 31.57 -8.16 -32.40
CA LEU A 101 32.53 -7.80 -31.36
C LEU A 101 33.47 -6.70 -31.87
N LEU A 102 33.66 -5.64 -31.08
CA LEU A 102 34.66 -4.60 -31.32
C LEU A 102 36.03 -5.05 -30.77
N ASP A 103 37.05 -4.78 -31.57
CA ASP A 103 38.48 -5.11 -31.39
C ASP A 103 39.10 -4.47 -30.13
N PRO A 104 39.91 -5.20 -29.35
CA PRO A 104 40.62 -4.68 -28.18
C PRO A 104 42.02 -4.21 -28.58
N HIS A 105 42.12 -3.07 -29.27
CA HIS A 105 43.41 -2.42 -29.51
C HIS A 105 43.27 -0.89 -29.54
N LEU A 106 43.14 -0.26 -28.37
CA LEU A 106 43.59 1.12 -28.18
C LEU A 106 44.13 1.32 -26.75
N SER A 107 45.33 1.88 -26.72
CA SER A 107 46.32 1.92 -25.65
C SER A 107 45.95 2.85 -24.49
N LEU A 108 46.14 2.37 -23.26
CA LEU A 108 46.20 3.16 -22.02
C LEU A 108 47.53 3.93 -21.94
N PRO A 109 47.56 5.21 -21.54
CA PRO A 109 48.78 5.86 -21.09
C PRO A 109 49.04 5.56 -19.59
N SER A 110 50.27 5.18 -19.29
CA SER A 110 50.82 4.86 -17.96
C SER A 110 50.79 6.03 -16.96
N PRO A 111 50.75 5.75 -15.64
CA PRO A 111 50.85 6.75 -14.58
C PRO A 111 52.31 7.02 -14.19
N LEU A 112 52.60 8.20 -13.61
CA LEU A 112 53.64 8.52 -12.60
C LEU A 112 53.79 10.07 -12.47
N PRO A 113 54.36 10.65 -11.39
CA PRO A 113 54.81 10.05 -10.13
C PRO A 113 54.29 10.73 -8.85
N SER A 114 54.45 9.98 -7.76
CA SER A 114 54.30 10.35 -6.36
C SER A 114 55.30 11.41 -5.88
N CYS A 115 54.83 12.34 -5.04
CA CYS A 115 55.68 13.20 -4.21
C CYS A 115 55.29 13.09 -2.74
N HIS A 116 56.33 12.86 -1.93
CA HIS A 116 56.34 12.71 -0.48
C HIS A 116 55.84 13.95 0.29
N CYS A 117 55.24 13.73 1.45
CA CYS A 117 55.35 14.62 2.61
C CYS A 117 55.57 13.79 3.89
N PRO A 118 56.38 14.28 4.84
CA PRO A 118 56.95 13.47 5.92
C PRO A 118 56.08 13.42 7.17
N MET A 119 56.24 12.30 7.89
CA MET A 119 55.82 12.08 9.27
C MET A 119 56.43 13.13 10.22
N ALA A 120 55.63 13.64 11.16
CA ALA A 120 56.11 14.20 12.41
C ALA A 120 55.34 13.57 13.57
N SER A 121 56.11 13.05 14.51
CA SER A 121 55.74 12.29 15.67
C SER A 121 55.66 13.16 16.93
N ASP A 122 54.69 12.78 17.76
CA ASP A 122 54.77 12.59 19.22
C ASP A 122 54.62 13.72 20.26
N SER A 123 53.98 13.27 21.33
CA SER A 123 54.02 13.69 22.74
C SER A 123 53.13 14.85 23.20
N THR A 124 52.11 14.55 24.02
CA THR A 124 52.24 14.55 25.50
C THR A 124 50.94 14.16 26.21
N GLN A 125 51.10 13.44 27.32
CA GLN A 125 50.08 12.91 28.23
C GLN A 125 49.46 13.99 29.13
N GLY A 126 48.24 13.75 29.61
CA GLY A 126 47.65 14.47 30.75
C GLY A 126 46.25 13.98 31.13
N SER A 127 46.19 13.08 32.11
CA SER A 127 44.99 12.57 32.79
C SER A 127 44.24 13.69 33.54
N PHE A 128 42.89 13.68 33.57
CA PHE A 128 42.07 13.92 34.78
C PHE A 128 40.56 13.67 34.50
N MET A 129 39.86 13.06 35.46
CA MET A 129 38.41 12.77 35.45
C MET A 129 37.54 14.03 35.55
N PRO A 130 36.25 14.00 35.12
CA PRO A 130 35.26 14.98 35.56
C PRO A 130 34.24 14.40 36.55
N GLN A 131 33.96 15.21 37.57
CA GLN A 131 32.81 15.10 38.46
C GLN A 131 31.52 15.56 37.77
N SER A 132 30.42 14.99 38.26
CA SER A 132 29.01 15.38 38.11
C SER A 132 28.75 16.90 37.99
N SER A 133 28.02 17.30 36.95
CA SER A 133 27.04 18.40 37.04
C SER A 133 26.03 18.34 35.88
N ARG A 134 24.74 18.28 36.26
CA ARG A 134 23.54 18.47 35.41
C ARG A 134 23.71 19.64 34.43
N MET A 135 23.48 19.38 33.14
CA MET A 135 23.09 20.42 32.17
C MET A 135 22.05 19.84 31.20
N SER A 136 20.92 20.54 31.07
CA SER A 136 20.00 20.38 29.95
C SER A 136 20.79 20.50 28.65
N ALA A 137 20.86 19.41 27.89
CA ALA A 137 21.45 19.41 26.57
C ALA A 137 20.44 19.95 25.56
N ALA A 138 20.52 21.26 25.30
CA ALA A 138 20.18 21.76 23.99
C ALA A 138 21.00 20.98 22.95
N ILE A 139 20.31 20.40 21.97
CA ILE A 139 20.90 19.66 20.85
C ILE A 139 22.04 20.53 20.27
N PRO A 140 23.31 20.10 20.34
CA PRO A 140 24.35 20.78 19.61
C PRO A 140 24.06 20.50 18.13
N SER A 141 23.79 21.55 17.37
CA SER A 141 23.85 21.48 15.91
C SER A 141 25.29 21.13 15.52
N SER A 142 25.62 19.84 15.52
CA SER A 142 26.85 19.35 14.94
C SER A 142 26.78 19.68 13.46
N LYS A 143 27.43 20.78 13.07
CA LYS A 143 27.76 21.06 11.69
C LYS A 143 28.50 19.83 11.18
N CYS A 144 27.81 19.01 10.40
CA CYS A 144 28.45 18.11 9.46
C CYS A 144 29.19 19.04 8.48
N THR A 145 30.46 19.31 8.76
CA THR A 145 31.33 20.12 7.91
C THR A 145 31.74 19.30 6.70
N CYS A 146 30.76 19.03 5.85
CA CYS A 146 30.92 18.63 4.46
C CYS A 146 29.96 19.47 3.60
N ALA A 147 29.73 20.74 3.98
CA ALA A 147 29.18 21.71 3.04
C ALA A 147 30.32 22.05 2.08
N PRO A 148 30.17 21.87 0.76
CA PRO A 148 31.13 22.45 -0.18
C PRO A 148 31.20 23.95 0.15
N SER A 149 32.43 24.47 0.27
CA SER A 149 32.64 25.90 0.38
C SER A 149 31.84 26.58 -0.73
N ASN A 150 30.89 27.44 -0.37
CA ASN A 150 30.12 28.26 -1.32
C ASN A 150 31.00 29.24 -2.13
N GLU A 151 32.33 29.15 -2.01
CA GLU A 151 33.31 30.02 -2.67
C GLU A 151 33.53 29.67 -4.15
N ASP A 152 33.10 28.49 -4.62
CA ASP A 152 33.31 28.03 -6.01
C ASP A 152 32.09 28.19 -6.95
N VAL A 153 31.01 28.84 -6.51
CA VAL A 153 29.80 29.00 -7.33
C VAL A 153 29.77 30.39 -7.96
N ASP A 154 29.87 30.48 -9.29
CA ASP A 154 29.72 31.77 -9.98
C ASP A 154 28.26 32.24 -9.89
N PRO A 155 27.97 33.37 -9.21
CA PRO A 155 26.60 33.82 -8.98
C PRO A 155 25.88 34.22 -10.28
N VAL A 156 26.61 34.64 -11.32
CA VAL A 156 26.03 35.00 -12.62
C VAL A 156 25.64 33.75 -13.39
N ILE A 157 26.51 32.73 -13.39
CA ILE A 157 26.21 31.44 -14.02
C ILE A 157 25.06 30.76 -13.29
N LEU A 158 25.06 30.76 -11.96
CA LEU A 158 23.98 30.20 -11.14
C LEU A 158 22.64 30.88 -11.41
N ALA A 159 22.60 32.22 -11.49
CA ALA A 159 21.36 32.94 -11.78
C ALA A 159 20.79 32.58 -13.15
N ARG A 160 21.65 32.52 -14.18
CA ARG A 160 21.24 32.10 -15.53
C ARG A 160 20.72 30.67 -15.57
N LEU A 161 21.44 29.74 -14.93
CA LEU A 161 21.00 28.34 -14.82
C LEU A 161 19.71 28.21 -14.02
N ALA A 162 19.51 29.02 -12.98
CA ALA A 162 18.28 29.03 -12.20
C ALA A 162 17.08 29.48 -13.05
N ASP A 163 17.27 30.48 -13.91
CA ASP A 163 16.26 30.93 -14.87
C ASP A 163 15.99 29.86 -15.92
N ASP A 164 17.01 29.18 -16.44
CA ASP A 164 16.87 28.06 -17.36
C ASP A 164 16.11 26.89 -16.73
N PHE A 165 16.44 26.50 -15.49
CA PHE A 165 15.72 25.47 -14.73
C PHE A 165 14.26 25.84 -14.51
N ARG A 166 13.99 27.12 -14.21
CA ARG A 166 12.63 27.64 -14.03
C ARG A 166 11.86 27.56 -15.35
N ALA A 167 12.44 28.04 -16.45
CA ALA A 167 11.83 28.01 -17.77
C ALA A 167 11.57 26.58 -18.24
N GLN A 168 12.51 25.67 -18.02
CA GLN A 168 12.37 24.25 -18.32
C GLN A 168 11.26 23.61 -17.50
N ARG A 169 11.15 23.93 -16.20
CA ARG A 169 10.06 23.43 -15.34
C ARG A 169 8.69 23.87 -15.83
N LEU A 170 8.53 25.16 -16.15
CA LEU A 170 7.26 25.69 -16.67
C LEU A 170 6.91 25.06 -18.02
N THR A 171 7.91 24.87 -18.89
CA THR A 171 7.73 24.20 -20.19
C THR A 171 7.31 22.73 -20.01
N ASN A 172 7.99 21.99 -19.13
CA ASN A 172 7.65 20.61 -18.84
C ASN A 172 6.24 20.48 -18.24
N GLN A 173 5.86 21.41 -17.35
CA GLN A 173 4.52 21.44 -16.76
C GLN A 173 3.43 21.74 -17.82
N ALA A 174 3.68 22.71 -18.72
CA ALA A 174 2.76 23.01 -19.81
C ALA A 174 2.61 21.82 -20.77
N ASN A 175 3.72 21.18 -21.16
CA ASN A 175 3.70 20.00 -22.02
C ASN A 175 2.98 18.81 -21.35
N ALA A 176 3.22 18.59 -20.06
CA ALA A 176 2.55 17.56 -19.28
C ALA A 176 1.03 17.77 -19.28
N LEU A 177 0.58 18.99 -18.99
CA LEU A 177 -0.83 19.33 -18.98
C LEU A 177 -1.44 19.20 -20.37
N MET A 178 -0.81 19.74 -21.42
CA MET A 178 -1.29 19.61 -22.80
C MET A 178 -1.48 18.15 -23.19
N TRP A 179 -0.47 17.30 -22.91
CA TRP A 179 -0.57 15.87 -23.17
C TRP A 179 -1.74 15.23 -22.40
N SER A 180 -1.91 15.56 -21.11
CA SER A 180 -3.06 15.08 -20.33
C SER A 180 -4.41 15.53 -20.90
N VAL A 181 -4.51 16.76 -21.42
CA VAL A 181 -5.71 17.23 -22.15
C VAL A 181 -5.98 16.35 -23.36
N GLU A 182 -4.98 16.15 -24.23
CA GLU A 182 -5.11 15.32 -25.43
C GLU A 182 -5.57 13.90 -25.08
N GLN A 183 -4.96 13.27 -24.07
CA GLN A 183 -5.31 11.91 -23.64
C GLN A 183 -6.72 11.82 -23.05
N ALA A 184 -7.14 12.83 -22.28
CA ALA A 184 -8.48 12.89 -21.71
C ALA A 184 -9.56 13.13 -22.77
N THR A 185 -9.30 14.01 -23.74
CA THR A 185 -10.19 14.25 -24.90
C THR A 185 -10.30 13.00 -25.77
N ALA A 186 -9.17 12.36 -26.11
CA ALA A 186 -9.15 11.15 -26.96
C ALA A 186 -9.97 9.99 -26.37
N ARG A 187 -10.11 9.95 -25.03
CA ARG A 187 -10.91 8.96 -24.30
C ARG A 187 -12.34 9.42 -24.01
N GLY A 188 -12.72 10.61 -24.45
CA GLY A 188 -14.06 11.16 -24.25
C GLY A 188 -14.38 11.56 -22.80
N VAL A 189 -13.35 11.70 -21.94
CA VAL A 189 -13.49 12.09 -20.53
C VAL A 189 -13.72 13.60 -20.40
N VAL A 190 -13.15 14.36 -21.33
CA VAL A 190 -13.23 15.82 -21.43
C VAL A 190 -13.94 16.20 -22.74
N SER A 191 -14.87 17.16 -22.69
CA SER A 191 -15.56 17.67 -23.87
C SER A 191 -14.70 18.64 -24.67
N ASN A 192 -14.97 18.79 -25.97
CA ASN A 192 -14.24 19.75 -26.83
C ASN A 192 -14.26 21.20 -26.30
N SER A 193 -15.34 21.62 -25.62
CA SER A 193 -15.42 22.95 -25.00
C SER A 193 -14.49 23.10 -23.80
N THR A 194 -14.38 22.03 -23.00
CA THR A 194 -13.51 21.98 -21.83
C THR A 194 -12.05 21.89 -22.25
N GLU A 195 -11.76 21.12 -23.30
CA GLU A 195 -10.45 21.05 -23.94
C GLU A 195 -9.96 22.45 -24.37
N GLN A 196 -10.78 23.22 -25.09
CA GLN A 196 -10.43 24.59 -25.49
C GLN A 196 -10.15 25.50 -24.29
N THR A 197 -10.95 25.36 -23.23
CA THR A 197 -10.75 26.10 -21.97
C THR A 197 -9.42 25.72 -21.31
N LEU A 198 -9.10 24.43 -21.26
CA LEU A 198 -7.85 23.91 -20.71
C LEU A 198 -6.64 24.43 -21.49
N TYR A 199 -6.65 24.38 -22.82
CA TYR A 199 -5.56 24.95 -23.62
C TYR A 199 -5.42 26.46 -23.43
N HIS A 200 -6.52 27.20 -23.27
CA HIS A 200 -6.47 28.63 -22.98
C HIS A 200 -5.82 28.91 -21.62
N LEU A 201 -6.19 28.16 -20.57
CA LEU A 201 -5.59 28.28 -19.24
C LEU A 201 -4.09 27.96 -19.26
N ILE A 202 -3.71 26.86 -19.91
CA ILE A 202 -2.31 26.45 -20.06
C ILE A 202 -1.52 27.54 -20.82
N GLY A 203 -2.07 28.07 -21.92
CA GLY A 203 -1.42 29.12 -22.72
C GLY A 203 -1.22 30.44 -21.96
N ARG A 204 -2.00 30.73 -20.92
CA ARG A 204 -1.85 31.90 -20.04
C ARG A 204 -1.04 31.62 -18.77
N GLY A 205 -0.54 30.39 -18.58
CA GLY A 205 0.22 29.99 -17.39
C GLY A 205 -0.64 29.66 -16.16
N ALA A 206 -1.96 29.53 -16.30
CA ALA A 206 -2.89 29.15 -15.23
C ALA A 206 -2.89 27.62 -15.02
N PHE A 207 -1.71 27.06 -14.73
CA PHE A 207 -1.49 25.61 -14.66
C PHE A 207 -2.25 24.92 -13.54
N GLU A 208 -2.38 25.60 -12.39
CA GLU A 208 -3.13 25.11 -11.23
C GLU A 208 -4.61 24.89 -11.55
N GLU A 209 -5.25 25.89 -12.18
CA GLU A 209 -6.64 25.80 -12.61
C GLU A 209 -6.85 24.72 -13.67
N ALA A 210 -5.95 24.65 -14.67
CA ALA A 210 -5.99 23.62 -15.70
C ALA A 210 -5.85 22.21 -15.11
N ARG A 211 -4.92 22.03 -14.16
CA ARG A 211 -4.74 20.78 -13.43
C ARG A 211 -5.99 20.41 -12.65
N ASP A 212 -6.57 21.34 -11.90
CA ASP A 212 -7.76 21.09 -11.10
C ASP A 212 -8.94 20.63 -11.96
N ILE A 213 -9.15 21.26 -13.12
CA ILE A 213 -10.18 20.85 -14.08
C ILE A 213 -9.88 19.44 -14.59
N LEU A 214 -8.68 19.17 -15.10
CA LEU A 214 -8.29 17.85 -15.59
C LEU A 214 -8.47 16.77 -14.53
N TYR A 215 -8.01 17.05 -13.31
CA TYR A 215 -8.05 16.12 -12.19
C TYR A 215 -9.49 15.80 -11.78
N ARG A 216 -10.39 16.80 -11.78
CA ARG A 216 -11.82 16.59 -11.52
C ARG A 216 -12.43 15.63 -12.54
N HIS A 217 -12.18 15.86 -13.82
CA HIS A 217 -12.72 15.02 -14.89
C HIS A 217 -12.14 13.60 -14.90
N CYS A 218 -10.82 13.48 -14.75
CA CYS A 218 -10.10 12.20 -14.92
C CYS A 218 -10.14 11.33 -13.66
N HIS A 219 -10.06 11.92 -12.46
CA HIS A 219 -9.85 11.12 -11.25
C HIS A 219 -10.91 11.30 -10.16
N LEU A 220 -11.64 12.42 -10.13
CA LEU A 220 -12.61 12.70 -9.06
C LEU A 220 -14.05 12.34 -9.37
N THR A 221 -14.33 11.69 -10.52
CA THR A 221 -15.66 11.18 -10.84
C THR A 221 -15.95 9.91 -10.02
N PRO A 222 -16.86 9.93 -9.02
CA PRO A 222 -17.06 8.78 -8.15
C PRO A 222 -17.69 7.59 -8.88
N ALA A 223 -17.23 6.37 -8.59
CA ALA A 223 -17.76 5.16 -9.25
C ALA A 223 -19.14 4.73 -8.71
N VAL A 224 -19.47 5.10 -7.47
CA VAL A 224 -20.71 4.69 -6.77
C VAL A 224 -21.99 5.07 -7.51
N HIS A 225 -21.99 6.16 -8.29
CA HIS A 225 -23.18 6.62 -9.03
C HIS A 225 -23.59 5.65 -10.15
N ASN A 226 -22.69 4.76 -10.58
CA ASN A 226 -22.96 3.77 -11.62
C ASN A 226 -23.64 2.48 -11.11
N LEU A 227 -23.89 2.35 -9.79
CA LEU A 227 -24.39 1.12 -9.16
C LEU A 227 -25.92 0.95 -9.15
N GLY A 228 -26.72 1.86 -9.73
CA GLY A 228 -28.15 1.55 -9.93
C GLY A 228 -29.16 2.69 -9.95
N SER A 229 -28.78 3.96 -9.79
CA SER A 229 -29.70 5.06 -10.12
C SER A 229 -29.43 5.53 -11.54
N LYS A 230 -30.50 5.75 -12.32
CA LYS A 230 -30.49 6.75 -13.39
C LYS A 230 -30.26 8.12 -12.75
N ALA A 231 -29.06 8.35 -12.23
CA ALA A 231 -28.63 9.68 -11.87
C ALA A 231 -28.36 10.38 -13.20
N THR A 232 -29.23 11.31 -13.54
CA THR A 232 -28.87 12.44 -14.41
C THR A 232 -27.53 13.01 -13.95
N ALA A 233 -26.77 13.57 -14.90
CA ALA A 233 -25.51 14.30 -14.71
C ALA A 233 -25.40 14.97 -13.33
N PRO A 234 -24.19 15.07 -12.72
CA PRO A 234 -24.00 15.51 -11.33
C PRO A 234 -24.86 16.74 -11.08
N ASP A 235 -25.99 16.51 -10.41
CA ASP A 235 -26.89 17.60 -10.10
C ASP A 235 -26.12 18.42 -9.06
N ASN A 236 -25.97 19.72 -9.31
CA ASN A 236 -25.29 20.70 -8.46
C ASN A 236 -26.04 20.89 -7.12
N THR A 237 -26.52 19.81 -6.50
CA THR A 237 -26.95 19.82 -5.12
C THR A 237 -25.72 20.13 -4.29
N PRO A 238 -25.72 21.25 -3.54
CA PRO A 238 -24.60 21.57 -2.67
C PRO A 238 -24.34 20.36 -1.77
N LEU A 239 -23.09 19.88 -1.73
CA LEU A 239 -22.65 19.02 -0.63
C LEU A 239 -23.06 19.72 0.67
N SER A 240 -23.68 18.99 1.60
CA SER A 240 -23.97 19.54 2.92
C SER A 240 -22.69 20.17 3.49
N PRO A 241 -22.79 21.28 4.23
CA PRO A 241 -21.63 21.93 4.80
C PRO A 241 -20.76 20.90 5.54
N THR A 242 -19.44 21.03 5.38
CA THR A 242 -18.49 20.10 6.02
C THR A 242 -18.72 20.09 7.51
N VAL A 243 -18.87 18.91 8.09
CA VAL A 243 -19.12 18.77 9.52
C VAL A 243 -17.94 19.33 10.29
N PRO A 244 -18.15 20.21 11.30
CA PRO A 244 -17.07 20.67 12.15
C PRO A 244 -16.37 19.49 12.81
N VAL A 245 -15.03 19.53 12.81
CA VAL A 245 -14.20 18.43 13.35
C VAL A 245 -14.56 18.12 14.80
N ASP A 246 -14.90 19.15 15.59
CA ASP A 246 -15.25 19.02 17.01
C ASP A 246 -16.54 18.22 17.23
N VAL A 247 -17.52 18.32 16.32
CA VAL A 247 -18.77 17.56 16.41
C VAL A 247 -18.49 16.06 16.25
N VAL A 248 -17.65 15.69 15.29
CA VAL A 248 -17.23 14.30 15.08
C VAL A 248 -16.33 13.81 16.21
N ALA A 249 -15.43 14.67 16.70
CA ALA A 249 -14.52 14.36 17.79
C ALA A 249 -15.26 14.06 19.11
N ASN A 250 -16.37 14.75 19.36
CA ASN A 250 -17.18 14.59 20.56
C ASN A 250 -18.26 13.49 20.44
N SER A 251 -18.28 12.72 19.34
CA SER A 251 -19.24 11.62 19.20
C SER A 251 -18.92 10.48 20.17
N ALA A 252 -19.96 9.74 20.59
CA ALA A 252 -19.80 8.62 21.51
C ALA A 252 -18.90 7.51 20.91
N LEU A 253 -19.01 7.25 19.60
CA LEU A 253 -18.16 6.30 18.91
C LEU A 253 -16.70 6.76 18.91
N THR A 254 -16.43 8.04 18.63
CA THR A 254 -15.06 8.57 18.66
C THR A 254 -14.47 8.48 20.06
N ALA A 255 -15.24 8.83 21.09
CA ALA A 255 -14.79 8.70 22.48
C ALA A 255 -14.48 7.25 22.87
N PHE A 256 -15.30 6.28 22.44
CA PHE A 256 -15.05 4.86 22.65
C PHE A 256 -13.78 4.39 21.95
N VAL A 257 -13.61 4.76 20.67
CA VAL A 257 -12.44 4.39 19.87
C VAL A 257 -11.17 5.04 20.41
N ASP A 258 -11.23 6.31 20.82
CA ASP A 258 -10.08 7.03 21.39
C ASP A 258 -9.63 6.42 22.72
N ALA A 259 -10.53 5.82 23.50
CA ALA A 259 -10.18 5.10 24.73
C ALA A 259 -9.44 3.77 24.46
N MET A 260 -9.76 3.07 23.37
CA MET A 260 -9.12 1.80 23.02
C MET A 260 -7.90 1.94 22.09
N ALA A 261 -7.88 2.97 21.26
CA ALA A 261 -6.88 3.23 20.23
C ALA A 261 -6.62 4.75 20.20
N PRO A 262 -5.84 5.27 21.16
CA PRO A 262 -5.65 6.71 21.33
C PRO A 262 -5.03 7.37 20.11
N LYS A 263 -5.36 8.65 19.88
CA LYS A 263 -4.68 9.47 18.88
C LYS A 263 -3.30 9.86 19.39
N ASP A 264 -2.40 10.15 18.46
CA ASP A 264 -1.14 10.78 18.81
C ASP A 264 -1.36 12.15 19.48
N SER A 265 -0.55 12.42 20.49
CA SER A 265 -0.59 13.68 21.24
C SER A 265 -0.17 14.85 20.33
N VAL A 266 -0.52 16.07 20.71
CA VAL A 266 -0.07 17.27 19.96
C VAL A 266 1.45 17.34 19.90
N ALA A 267 2.12 16.98 21.01
CA ALA A 267 3.58 16.93 21.10
C ALA A 267 4.17 15.84 20.19
N GLY A 268 3.62 14.62 20.22
CA GLY A 268 4.06 13.51 19.36
C GLY A 268 3.89 13.82 17.86
N ARG A 269 2.77 14.44 17.47
CA ARG A 269 2.60 14.93 16.09
C ARG A 269 3.62 15.99 15.69
N ARG A 270 3.93 16.95 16.58
CA ARG A 270 4.96 17.97 16.32
C ARG A 270 6.36 17.34 16.23
N HIS A 271 6.61 16.30 17.02
CA HIS A 271 7.86 15.51 16.98
C HIS A 271 8.03 14.81 15.63
N LYS A 272 7.02 14.03 15.21
CA LYS A 272 6.97 13.38 13.89
C LYS A 272 7.20 14.37 12.72
N GLN A 273 6.60 15.57 12.79
CA GLN A 273 6.84 16.62 11.79
C GLN A 273 8.28 17.14 11.77
N THR A 274 8.94 17.19 12.92
CA THR A 274 10.34 17.63 13.03
C THR A 274 11.27 16.57 12.46
N VAL A 275 11.02 15.30 12.76
CA VAL A 275 11.71 14.15 12.16
C VAL A 275 11.60 14.16 10.64
N LEU A 276 10.40 14.36 10.08
CA LEU A 276 10.19 14.42 8.63
C LEU A 276 10.96 15.59 7.97
N ARG A 277 11.04 16.75 8.62
CA ARG A 277 11.83 17.88 8.14
C ARG A 277 13.32 17.58 8.15
N ALA A 278 13.81 16.92 9.20
CA ALA A 278 15.20 16.50 9.30
C ALA A 278 15.57 15.47 8.20
N LEU A 279 14.73 14.43 8.02
CA LEU A 279 14.94 13.43 6.97
C LEU A 279 14.85 14.03 5.56
N SER A 280 13.92 14.95 5.31
CA SER A 280 13.84 15.67 4.04
C SER A 280 15.12 16.46 3.74
N THR A 281 15.72 17.07 4.78
CA THR A 281 17.02 17.77 4.66
C THR A 281 18.16 16.80 4.33
N LEU A 282 18.16 15.61 4.92
CA LEU A 282 19.13 14.55 4.59
C LEU A 282 18.99 14.09 3.14
N VAL A 283 17.76 13.87 2.66
CA VAL A 283 17.49 13.53 1.25
C VAL A 283 18.03 14.62 0.32
N ALA A 284 17.73 15.89 0.58
CA ALA A 284 18.21 17.00 -0.24
C ALA A 284 19.75 17.10 -0.25
N SER A 285 20.40 16.93 0.91
CA SER A 285 21.87 16.91 1.01
C SER A 285 22.47 15.73 0.25
N TRP A 286 21.89 14.54 0.40
CA TRP A 286 22.35 13.33 -0.28
C TRP A 286 22.27 13.45 -1.81
N VAL A 287 21.16 13.97 -2.35
CA VAL A 287 21.01 14.20 -3.81
C VAL A 287 22.13 15.10 -4.35
N LYS A 288 22.56 16.11 -3.58
CA LYS A 288 23.68 16.98 -3.95
C LYS A 288 25.03 16.25 -3.91
N ARG A 289 25.26 15.41 -2.89
CA ARG A 289 26.48 14.58 -2.80
C ARG A 289 26.61 13.63 -4.00
N VAL A 290 25.53 12.96 -4.37
CA VAL A 290 25.52 12.12 -5.57
C VAL A 290 25.78 12.98 -6.82
N GLY A 291 25.26 14.20 -6.89
CA GLY A 291 25.59 15.15 -7.96
C GLY A 291 27.09 15.43 -8.10
N VAL A 292 27.81 15.62 -6.98
CA VAL A 292 29.28 15.76 -6.96
C VAL A 292 29.97 14.51 -7.51
N GLU A 293 29.57 13.32 -7.04
CA GLU A 293 30.13 12.03 -7.48
C GLU A 293 29.93 11.77 -8.97
N ARG A 294 28.85 12.31 -9.55
CA ARG A 294 28.55 12.24 -10.99
C ARG A 294 29.23 13.34 -11.81
N GLY A 295 30.02 14.22 -11.19
CA GLY A 295 30.76 15.29 -11.87
C GLY A 295 29.88 16.43 -12.38
N LEU A 296 28.72 16.68 -11.77
CA LEU A 296 27.90 17.85 -12.08
C LEU A 296 28.63 19.14 -11.66
N SER A 297 28.37 20.26 -12.36
CA SER A 297 28.98 21.53 -11.98
C SER A 297 28.44 22.03 -10.62
N PRO A 298 29.21 22.83 -9.87
CA PRO A 298 28.75 23.41 -8.59
C PRO A 298 27.41 24.14 -8.71
N GLU A 299 27.19 24.86 -9.81
CA GLU A 299 25.94 25.58 -10.09
C GLU A 299 24.76 24.63 -10.32
N HIS A 300 24.96 23.53 -11.07
CA HIS A 300 23.93 22.50 -11.24
C HIS A 300 23.58 21.86 -9.91
N ILE A 301 24.59 21.49 -9.12
CA ILE A 301 24.41 20.87 -7.81
C ILE A 301 23.61 21.80 -6.89
N ALA A 302 23.88 23.10 -6.90
CA ALA A 302 23.16 24.09 -6.11
C ALA A 302 21.64 24.08 -6.38
N LEU A 303 21.23 23.82 -7.62
CA LEU A 303 19.84 23.81 -8.10
C LEU A 303 19.13 22.44 -8.02
N THR A 304 19.90 21.35 -7.86
CA THR A 304 19.33 20.01 -7.65
C THR A 304 18.82 19.82 -6.23
N SER A 305 17.69 19.13 -6.10
CA SER A 305 17.13 18.70 -4.82
C SER A 305 16.35 17.40 -5.00
N GLY A 306 16.23 16.63 -3.91
CA GLY A 306 15.19 15.62 -3.74
C GLY A 306 14.13 16.13 -2.76
N ALA A 307 13.02 15.39 -2.67
CA ALA A 307 11.94 15.69 -1.74
C ALA A 307 11.38 14.42 -1.11
N LEU A 308 10.85 14.58 0.10
CA LEU A 308 10.22 13.49 0.86
C LEU A 308 8.70 13.71 0.89
N PHE A 309 7.94 12.70 0.49
CA PHE A 309 6.48 12.72 0.48
C PHE A 309 5.92 11.70 1.46
N ALA A 310 5.06 12.14 2.37
CA ALA A 310 4.37 11.25 3.30
C ALA A 310 3.19 10.53 2.62
N ALA A 311 2.96 9.29 3.00
CA ALA A 311 1.87 8.44 2.54
C ALA A 311 1.17 7.74 3.74
N GLY A 312 0.25 6.83 3.44
CA GLY A 312 -0.33 5.91 4.42
C GLY A 312 -1.14 6.62 5.51
N SER A 313 -1.27 5.95 6.66
CA SER A 313 -2.10 6.43 7.78
C SER A 313 -1.70 7.81 8.30
N TYR A 314 -0.41 8.13 8.36
CA TYR A 314 0.07 9.45 8.76
C TYR A 314 -0.43 10.55 7.82
N ARG A 315 -0.31 10.35 6.49
CA ARG A 315 -0.83 11.31 5.49
C ARG A 315 -2.35 11.47 5.57
N LEU A 316 -3.06 10.39 5.89
CA LEU A 316 -4.52 10.38 6.05
C LEU A 316 -4.98 10.95 7.41
N ALA A 317 -4.07 11.19 8.36
CA ALA A 317 -4.33 11.59 9.74
C ALA A 317 -5.25 10.60 10.47
N ILE A 318 -4.93 9.31 10.32
CA ILE A 318 -5.59 8.19 11.02
C ILE A 318 -4.56 7.32 11.76
N ASP A 319 -3.32 7.79 11.88
CA ASP A 319 -2.24 7.12 12.59
C ASP A 319 -2.45 7.13 14.11
N ASP A 320 -1.93 6.08 14.74
CA ASP A 320 -1.86 5.89 16.19
C ASP A 320 -0.44 6.27 16.69
N PRO A 321 -0.20 6.52 17.99
CA PRO A 321 1.11 6.90 18.52
C PRO A 321 2.27 5.99 18.08
N SER A 322 2.02 4.67 18.06
CA SER A 322 2.99 3.65 17.69
C SER A 322 3.09 3.40 16.18
N SER A 323 2.33 4.13 15.35
CA SER A 323 2.36 3.93 13.90
C SER A 323 3.66 4.45 13.29
N ASP A 324 4.19 3.70 12.34
CA ASP A 324 5.27 4.13 11.48
C ASP A 324 4.80 5.25 10.53
N ILE A 325 5.78 5.99 9.99
CA ILE A 325 5.53 6.97 8.94
C ILE A 325 6.00 6.41 7.60
N ASP A 326 5.05 6.10 6.74
CA ASP A 326 5.30 5.74 5.35
C ASP A 326 5.72 6.99 4.56
N THR A 327 6.89 6.93 3.91
CA THR A 327 7.45 8.03 3.13
C THR A 327 8.03 7.56 1.81
N VAL A 328 8.10 8.47 0.83
CA VAL A 328 8.77 8.26 -0.46
C VAL A 328 9.80 9.36 -0.67
N ALA A 329 11.07 8.97 -0.75
CA ALA A 329 12.14 9.85 -1.20
C ALA A 329 12.12 9.89 -2.73
N VAL A 330 11.74 11.04 -3.29
CA VAL A 330 11.68 11.28 -4.73
C VAL A 330 12.90 12.08 -5.15
N ALA A 331 13.68 11.53 -6.08
CA ALA A 331 14.95 12.08 -6.50
C ALA A 331 15.02 12.30 -8.03
N PRO A 332 15.85 13.25 -8.48
CA PRO A 332 16.07 13.54 -9.91
C PRO A 332 16.83 12.43 -10.64
N TRP A 333 16.94 12.58 -11.96
CA TRP A 333 17.41 11.54 -12.88
C TRP A 333 18.81 10.97 -12.57
N HIS A 334 19.69 11.77 -11.95
CA HIS A 334 21.08 11.41 -11.67
C HIS A 334 21.27 10.52 -10.43
N VAL A 335 20.21 10.29 -9.65
CA VAL A 335 20.23 9.52 -8.41
C VAL A 335 19.54 8.18 -8.61
N THR A 336 20.20 7.07 -8.34
CA THR A 336 19.72 5.72 -8.65
C THR A 336 19.28 4.93 -7.42
N HIS A 337 18.57 3.81 -7.63
CA HIS A 337 18.29 2.84 -6.56
C HIS A 337 19.57 2.29 -5.90
N ALA A 338 20.66 2.14 -6.67
CA ALA A 338 21.94 1.70 -6.11
C ALA A 338 22.51 2.75 -5.14
N ASP A 339 22.37 4.03 -5.47
CA ASP A 339 22.78 5.12 -4.55
C ASP A 339 21.90 5.12 -3.29
N PHE A 340 20.59 4.86 -3.43
CA PHE A 340 19.65 4.80 -2.31
C PHE A 340 19.97 3.66 -1.32
N PHE A 341 20.38 2.49 -1.82
CA PHE A 341 20.78 1.35 -0.98
C PHE A 341 22.28 1.36 -0.63
N GLY A 342 23.06 2.28 -1.19
CA GLY A 342 24.49 2.46 -0.94
C GLY A 342 24.74 3.75 -0.16
N SER A 343 25.08 4.83 -0.87
CA SER A 343 25.54 6.08 -0.25
C SER A 343 24.51 6.74 0.68
N PHE A 344 23.20 6.57 0.45
CA PHE A 344 22.20 7.07 1.39
C PHE A 344 22.13 6.24 2.68
N VAL A 345 22.27 4.92 2.58
CA VAL A 345 22.36 4.04 3.77
C VAL A 345 23.58 4.41 4.59
N ASP A 346 24.73 4.65 3.96
CA ASP A 346 25.95 5.05 4.67
C ASP A 346 25.79 6.43 5.33
N LEU A 347 25.13 7.38 4.66
CA LEU A 347 24.75 8.66 5.26
C LEU A 347 23.86 8.47 6.49
N LEU A 348 22.82 7.63 6.39
CA LEU A 348 21.91 7.35 7.50
C LEU A 348 22.63 6.69 8.67
N ARG A 349 23.53 5.72 8.42
CA ARG A 349 24.36 5.09 9.46
C ARG A 349 25.27 6.09 10.19
N SER A 350 25.72 7.12 9.49
CA SER A 350 26.54 8.19 10.10
C SER A 350 25.74 9.21 10.91
N CYS A 351 24.40 9.15 10.87
CA CYS A 351 23.53 10.07 11.57
C CYS A 351 23.22 9.55 12.98
N PRO A 352 23.63 10.25 14.07
CA PRO A 352 23.42 9.77 15.44
C PRO A 352 21.95 9.60 15.84
N ALA A 353 21.03 10.30 15.16
CA ALA A 353 19.59 10.20 15.40
C ALA A 353 18.96 8.94 14.79
N VAL A 354 19.69 8.21 13.93
CA VAL A 354 19.18 7.01 13.26
C VAL A 354 19.58 5.75 14.03
N SER A 355 18.60 4.88 14.28
CA SER A 355 18.77 3.54 14.84
C SER A 355 17.95 2.52 14.03
N SER A 356 18.22 1.23 14.25
CA SER A 356 17.49 0.11 13.64
C SER A 356 17.36 0.15 12.09
N LEU A 357 18.31 0.77 11.41
CA LEU A 357 18.31 0.91 9.94
C LEU A 357 18.44 -0.46 9.26
N THR A 358 17.38 -0.86 8.56
CA THR A 358 17.26 -2.15 7.88
C THR A 358 16.94 -1.93 6.40
N PRO A 359 17.92 -2.11 5.50
CA PRO A 359 17.68 -2.08 4.06
C PRO A 359 16.95 -3.34 3.58
N VAL A 360 15.82 -3.17 2.88
CA VAL A 360 15.02 -4.26 2.31
C VAL A 360 15.00 -4.15 0.80
N SER A 361 16.10 -4.54 0.15
CA SER A 361 16.30 -4.40 -1.30
C SER A 361 15.55 -5.44 -2.14
N ASN A 362 15.23 -6.60 -1.58
CA ASN A 362 14.67 -7.75 -2.30
C ASN A 362 13.14 -7.87 -2.18
N ALA A 363 12.46 -6.84 -1.66
CA ALA A 363 11.01 -6.77 -1.65
C ALA A 363 10.46 -6.32 -3.01
N PHE A 364 9.15 -6.52 -3.26
CA PHE A 364 8.53 -6.09 -4.51
C PHE A 364 8.54 -4.57 -4.70
N VAL A 365 8.45 -3.81 -3.61
CA VAL A 365 8.85 -2.40 -3.56
C VAL A 365 9.98 -2.29 -2.54
N PRO A 366 11.22 -2.05 -2.99
CA PRO A 366 12.36 -1.90 -2.11
C PRO A 366 12.22 -0.69 -1.18
N LEU A 367 12.61 -0.84 0.09
CA LEU A 367 12.50 0.21 1.10
C LEU A 367 13.64 0.17 2.13
N LEU A 368 13.80 1.27 2.86
CA LEU A 368 14.59 1.35 4.10
C LEU A 368 13.63 1.48 5.28
N ALA A 369 13.67 0.54 6.22
CA ALA A 369 13.00 0.69 7.51
C ALA A 369 14.02 1.23 8.51
N LEU A 370 13.69 2.28 9.25
CA LEU A 370 14.57 2.86 10.27
C LEU A 370 13.79 3.49 11.43
N VAL A 371 14.49 3.78 12.51
CA VAL A 371 13.99 4.64 13.59
C VAL A 371 14.81 5.91 13.59
N TYR A 372 14.18 7.07 13.42
CA TYR A 372 14.82 8.38 13.49
C TYR A 372 14.27 9.12 14.70
N ASP A 373 15.12 9.40 15.69
CA ASP A 373 14.74 10.11 16.92
C ASP A 373 13.47 9.51 17.58
N ASN A 374 13.52 8.18 17.77
CA ASN A 374 12.43 7.34 18.30
C ASN A 374 11.12 7.31 17.47
N VAL A 375 11.15 7.78 16.22
CA VAL A 375 10.03 7.64 15.27
C VAL A 375 10.37 6.58 14.24
N ALA A 376 9.56 5.53 14.13
CA ALA A 376 9.71 4.53 13.08
C ALA A 376 9.30 5.09 11.71
N LEU A 377 10.11 4.87 10.68
CA LEU A 377 9.84 5.27 9.30
C LEU A 377 10.12 4.13 8.32
N ASP A 378 9.23 4.01 7.34
CA ASP A 378 9.47 3.26 6.12
C ASP A 378 9.71 4.26 4.98
N VAL A 379 10.89 4.20 4.37
CA VAL A 379 11.31 5.09 3.28
C VAL A 379 11.41 4.29 1.99
N LEU A 380 10.47 4.54 1.09
CA LEU A 380 10.51 4.08 -0.30
C LEU A 380 11.34 5.05 -1.14
N PHE A 381 11.79 4.59 -2.30
CA PHE A 381 12.53 5.43 -3.24
C PHE A 381 11.84 5.49 -4.60
N ALA A 382 11.85 6.67 -5.21
CA ALA A 382 11.44 6.87 -6.59
C ALA A 382 12.39 7.83 -7.31
N ARG A 383 12.84 7.42 -8.48
CA ARG A 383 13.61 8.26 -9.40
C ARG A 383 12.69 8.77 -10.52
N VAL A 384 12.68 10.08 -10.73
CA VAL A 384 11.92 10.71 -11.83
C VAL A 384 12.86 11.31 -12.88
N PRO A 385 12.49 11.34 -14.17
CA PRO A 385 13.29 11.92 -15.24
C PRO A 385 13.24 13.46 -15.24
N MET A 386 13.49 14.07 -14.08
CA MET A 386 13.48 15.51 -13.86
C MET A 386 14.83 15.97 -13.31
N PRO A 387 15.28 17.21 -13.62
CA PRO A 387 16.56 17.72 -13.14
C PRO A 387 16.57 18.07 -11.65
N THR A 388 15.40 18.35 -11.07
CA THR A 388 15.26 18.67 -9.64
C THR A 388 13.85 18.30 -9.18
N VAL A 389 13.71 17.91 -7.92
CA VAL A 389 12.43 17.58 -7.28
C VAL A 389 12.27 18.46 -6.05
N LEU A 390 11.26 19.32 -6.06
CA LEU A 390 10.96 20.23 -4.95
C LEU A 390 9.92 19.62 -3.99
N PRO A 391 9.87 20.05 -2.72
CA PRO A 391 8.81 19.64 -1.79
C PRO A 391 7.39 19.97 -2.27
N SER A 392 7.24 21.01 -3.11
CA SER A 392 5.99 21.41 -3.75
C SER A 392 5.74 20.74 -5.10
N GLN A 393 6.57 19.77 -5.49
CA GLN A 393 6.39 19.06 -6.76
C GLN A 393 5.04 18.36 -6.77
N ASP A 394 4.29 18.58 -7.85
CA ASP A 394 3.06 17.86 -8.09
C ASP A 394 3.37 16.44 -8.52
N ILE A 395 3.13 15.52 -7.59
CA ILE A 395 3.28 14.08 -7.79
C ILE A 395 1.96 13.39 -8.16
N ASP A 396 0.84 14.10 -8.10
CA ASP A 396 -0.49 13.56 -8.37
C ASP A 396 -0.80 13.54 -9.89
N SER A 397 -0.07 14.33 -10.69
CA SER A 397 -0.13 14.27 -12.15
C SER A 397 0.30 12.89 -12.69
N ASP A 398 -0.50 12.30 -13.58
CA ASP A 398 -0.13 11.04 -14.26
C ASP A 398 1.17 11.16 -15.06
N TYR A 399 1.43 12.33 -15.65
CA TYR A 399 2.63 12.56 -16.46
C TYR A 399 3.93 12.37 -15.68
N ILE A 400 3.93 12.52 -14.34
CA ILE A 400 5.14 12.27 -13.54
C ILE A 400 5.64 10.83 -13.68
N LEU A 401 4.78 9.89 -14.09
CA LEU A 401 5.12 8.48 -14.30
C LEU A 401 5.72 8.21 -15.68
N ALA A 402 5.71 9.19 -16.59
CA ALA A 402 6.27 9.03 -17.93
C ALA A 402 7.78 8.77 -17.87
N GLY A 403 8.22 7.63 -18.39
CA GLY A 403 9.64 7.23 -18.37
C GLY A 403 10.19 6.85 -17.00
N VAL A 404 9.32 6.68 -15.99
CA VAL A 404 9.71 6.22 -14.66
C VAL A 404 9.79 4.69 -14.65
N ASP A 405 10.76 4.14 -13.93
CA ASP A 405 10.92 2.69 -13.83
C ASP A 405 9.80 2.03 -12.98
N PRO A 406 9.51 0.73 -13.17
CA PRO A 406 8.40 0.07 -12.48
C PRO A 406 8.47 0.10 -10.96
N ALA A 407 9.66 0.11 -10.34
CA ALA A 407 9.77 0.16 -8.88
C ALA A 407 9.41 1.57 -8.37
N SER A 408 9.96 2.60 -9.01
CA SER A 408 9.64 4.01 -8.74
C SER A 408 8.15 4.34 -8.95
N ILE A 409 7.49 3.78 -9.99
CA ILE A 409 6.04 3.94 -10.21
C ILE A 409 5.26 3.40 -9.01
N LYS A 410 5.60 2.19 -8.54
CA LYS A 410 4.93 1.59 -7.38
C LYS A 410 5.14 2.43 -6.12
N SER A 411 6.37 2.92 -5.89
CA SER A 411 6.66 3.83 -4.77
C SER A 411 5.82 5.11 -4.83
N LEU A 412 5.74 5.76 -5.99
CA LEU A 412 4.96 6.99 -6.19
C LEU A 412 3.45 6.80 -5.99
N ASN A 413 2.93 5.59 -6.21
CA ASN A 413 1.51 5.32 -6.00
C ASN A 413 1.07 5.47 -4.54
N ALA A 414 1.94 5.25 -3.55
CA ALA A 414 1.58 5.38 -2.14
C ALA A 414 1.05 6.78 -1.75
N PRO A 415 1.81 7.87 -1.98
CA PRO A 415 1.33 9.22 -1.69
C PRO A 415 0.17 9.64 -2.62
N ARG A 416 0.18 9.23 -3.89
CA ARG A 416 -0.90 9.56 -4.86
C ARG A 416 -2.25 8.97 -4.46
N VAL A 417 -2.27 7.71 -4.02
CA VAL A 417 -3.47 7.05 -3.49
C VAL A 417 -3.97 7.77 -2.24
N SER A 418 -3.06 8.17 -1.35
CA SER A 418 -3.41 8.91 -0.12
C SER A 418 -4.06 10.26 -0.44
N THR A 419 -3.53 11.00 -1.43
CA THR A 419 -4.14 12.25 -1.89
C THR A 419 -5.51 12.03 -2.50
N LEU A 420 -5.66 11.02 -3.38
CA LEU A 420 -6.96 10.73 -4.00
C LEU A 420 -8.01 10.31 -2.99
N LEU A 421 -7.68 9.49 -1.99
CA LEU A 421 -8.60 9.13 -0.92
C LEU A 421 -9.18 10.37 -0.23
N LEU A 422 -8.34 11.33 0.16
CA LEU A 422 -8.79 12.54 0.83
C LEU A 422 -9.63 13.45 -0.07
N ARG A 423 -9.39 13.44 -1.39
CA ARG A 423 -10.16 14.24 -2.36
C ARG A 423 -11.48 13.58 -2.79
N LEU A 424 -11.57 12.25 -2.71
CA LEU A 424 -12.73 11.46 -3.14
C LEU A 424 -13.79 11.28 -2.04
N VAL A 425 -13.44 11.58 -0.80
CA VAL A 425 -14.33 11.47 0.35
C VAL A 425 -15.12 12.77 0.56
N PRO A 426 -16.45 12.70 0.72
CA PRO A 426 -17.30 13.88 0.90
C PRO A 426 -17.11 14.57 2.25
N GLN A 427 -16.91 13.81 3.33
CA GLN A 427 -16.76 14.31 4.70
C GLN A 427 -15.47 13.77 5.34
N PRO A 428 -14.31 14.46 5.21
CA PRO A 428 -13.02 13.95 5.68
C PRO A 428 -12.96 13.66 7.19
N ALA A 429 -13.64 14.45 8.03
CA ALA A 429 -13.68 14.23 9.47
C ALA A 429 -14.40 12.92 9.83
N VAL A 430 -15.56 12.67 9.22
CA VAL A 430 -16.35 11.43 9.39
C VAL A 430 -15.54 10.24 8.90
N PHE A 431 -14.93 10.33 7.72
CA PHE A 431 -14.06 9.28 7.18
C PHE A 431 -12.93 8.91 8.12
N ARG A 432 -12.20 9.89 8.69
CA ARG A 432 -11.11 9.61 9.62
C ARG A 432 -11.58 8.90 10.88
N ALA A 433 -12.70 9.32 11.45
CA ALA A 433 -13.28 8.69 12.64
C ALA A 433 -13.67 7.23 12.36
N VAL A 434 -14.41 6.98 11.26
CA VAL A 434 -14.84 5.64 10.87
C VAL A 434 -13.65 4.76 10.47
N ALA A 435 -12.67 5.30 9.74
CA ALA A 435 -11.47 4.57 9.36
C ALA A 435 -10.69 4.09 10.60
N ARG A 436 -10.53 4.94 11.61
CA ARG A 436 -9.91 4.54 12.89
C ARG A 436 -10.72 3.46 13.61
N ALA A 437 -12.05 3.60 13.66
CA ALA A 437 -12.93 2.58 14.25
C ALA A 437 -12.81 1.22 13.53
N ILE A 438 -12.84 1.20 12.20
CA ILE A 438 -12.72 -0.03 11.40
C ILE A 438 -11.33 -0.65 11.53
N ARG A 439 -10.25 0.15 11.58
CA ARG A 439 -8.90 -0.37 11.82
C ARG A 439 -8.79 -1.00 13.20
N ALA A 440 -9.29 -0.34 14.24
CA ALA A 440 -9.29 -0.87 15.60
C ALA A 440 -10.08 -2.19 15.69
N TRP A 441 -11.27 -2.24 15.08
CA TRP A 441 -12.07 -3.47 14.98
C TRP A 441 -11.31 -4.58 14.25
N ALA A 442 -10.78 -4.32 13.06
CA ALA A 442 -10.08 -5.32 12.26
C ALA A 442 -8.83 -5.87 12.96
N LYS A 443 -8.08 -5.02 13.68
CA LYS A 443 -6.95 -5.42 14.54
C LYS A 443 -7.43 -6.35 15.67
N ALA A 444 -8.45 -5.95 16.44
CA ALA A 444 -8.99 -6.75 17.54
C ALA A 444 -9.54 -8.11 17.06
N ARG A 445 -10.08 -8.17 15.85
CA ARG A 445 -10.62 -9.39 15.24
C ARG A 445 -9.58 -10.26 14.52
N GLY A 446 -8.31 -9.83 14.47
CA GLY A 446 -7.23 -10.60 13.85
C GLY A 446 -7.34 -10.69 12.33
N ILE A 447 -7.94 -9.69 11.67
CA ILE A 447 -8.14 -9.64 10.21
C ILE A 447 -7.45 -8.42 9.56
N TYR A 448 -6.42 -7.88 10.21
CA TYR A 448 -5.62 -6.75 9.73
C TYR A 448 -4.18 -7.21 9.43
N SER A 449 -3.92 -7.69 8.20
CA SER A 449 -2.56 -8.02 7.71
C SER A 449 -2.60 -8.48 6.25
N SER A 450 -2.11 -7.65 5.31
CA SER A 450 -1.97 -8.05 3.91
C SER A 450 -0.93 -9.15 3.70
N LYS A 451 0.14 -9.17 4.51
CA LYS A 451 1.20 -10.21 4.46
C LYS A 451 0.61 -11.61 4.70
N TRP A 452 -0.47 -11.70 5.48
CA TRP A 452 -1.10 -12.96 5.90
C TRP A 452 -2.37 -13.28 5.10
N GLY A 453 -2.65 -12.54 4.04
CA GLY A 453 -3.81 -12.76 3.16
C GLY A 453 -5.12 -12.15 3.66
N TYR A 454 -5.07 -11.27 4.67
CA TYR A 454 -6.19 -10.39 5.03
C TYR A 454 -6.03 -9.02 4.36
N LEU A 455 -6.81 -8.03 4.81
CA LEU A 455 -6.72 -6.66 4.30
C LEU A 455 -5.67 -5.85 5.07
N GLY A 456 -4.87 -5.07 4.34
CA GLY A 456 -4.00 -4.02 4.91
C GLY A 456 -4.72 -2.69 5.08
N GLY A 457 -4.05 -1.68 5.64
CA GLY A 457 -4.70 -0.41 5.95
C GLY A 457 -5.26 0.33 4.75
N VAL A 458 -4.53 0.37 3.63
CA VAL A 458 -5.05 1.02 2.40
C VAL A 458 -6.34 0.35 1.91
N SER A 459 -6.44 -0.98 1.96
CA SER A 459 -7.66 -1.71 1.58
C SER A 459 -8.82 -1.32 2.48
N TRP A 460 -8.63 -1.32 3.81
CA TRP A 460 -9.66 -0.89 4.76
C TRP A 460 -10.09 0.56 4.53
N THR A 461 -9.13 1.47 4.30
CA THR A 461 -9.45 2.88 4.02
C THR A 461 -10.22 3.08 2.71
N ILE A 462 -9.92 2.30 1.67
CA ILE A 462 -10.69 2.32 0.42
C ILE A 462 -12.13 1.86 0.67
N LEU A 463 -12.33 0.77 1.42
CA LEU A 463 -13.69 0.30 1.75
C LEU A 463 -14.48 1.36 2.55
N VAL A 464 -13.85 2.02 3.52
CA VAL A 464 -14.48 3.08 4.30
C VAL A 464 -14.81 4.29 3.42
N ALA A 465 -13.87 4.75 2.60
CA ALA A 465 -14.09 5.86 1.66
C ALA A 465 -15.24 5.56 0.69
N PHE A 466 -15.33 4.33 0.20
CA PHE A 466 -16.42 3.88 -0.68
C PHE A 466 -17.79 3.99 -0.01
N VAL A 467 -17.90 3.57 1.26
CA VAL A 467 -19.14 3.71 2.03
C VAL A 467 -19.46 5.19 2.28
N CYS A 468 -18.47 6.03 2.59
CA CYS A 468 -18.68 7.48 2.69
C CYS A 468 -19.24 8.07 1.38
N GLN A 469 -18.76 7.62 0.22
CA GLN A 469 -19.28 8.07 -1.08
C GLN A 469 -20.72 7.60 -1.36
N MET A 470 -21.12 6.44 -0.84
CA MET A 470 -22.51 5.97 -0.94
C MET A 470 -23.48 6.81 -0.10
N TYR A 471 -22.99 7.48 0.95
CA TYR A 471 -23.79 8.29 1.87
C TYR A 471 -23.17 9.69 2.04
N PRO A 472 -23.09 10.51 0.97
CA PRO A 472 -22.29 11.73 0.97
C PRO A 472 -22.83 12.86 1.86
N GLN A 473 -24.12 12.79 2.21
CA GLN A 473 -24.78 13.75 3.10
C GLN A 473 -24.78 13.29 4.56
N GLU A 474 -24.29 12.08 4.86
CA GLU A 474 -24.24 11.58 6.22
C GLU A 474 -23.12 12.28 7.00
N THR A 475 -23.51 12.86 8.13
CA THR A 475 -22.64 13.70 8.96
C THR A 475 -22.29 13.02 10.28
N ASP A 476 -23.05 12.01 10.66
CA ASP A 476 -22.81 11.20 11.84
C ASP A 476 -21.89 10.00 11.54
N CYS A 477 -20.75 9.94 12.23
CA CYS A 477 -19.81 8.84 12.08
C CYS A 477 -20.35 7.51 12.62
N GLU A 478 -21.26 7.50 13.60
CA GLU A 478 -21.86 6.26 14.09
C GLU A 478 -22.76 5.63 13.01
N SER A 479 -23.62 6.43 12.37
CA SER A 479 -24.40 6.01 11.20
C SER A 479 -23.53 5.44 10.08
N VAL A 480 -22.46 6.13 9.66
CA VAL A 480 -21.56 5.63 8.60
C VAL A 480 -20.84 4.34 9.04
N PHE A 481 -20.44 4.22 10.30
CA PHE A 481 -19.81 3.01 10.85
C PHE A 481 -20.76 1.81 10.83
N VAL A 482 -22.02 1.98 11.18
CA VAL A 482 -23.04 0.92 11.09
C VAL A 482 -23.28 0.54 9.61
N ARG A 483 -23.47 1.54 8.74
CA ARG A 483 -23.65 1.33 7.29
C ARG A 483 -22.49 0.61 6.64
N PHE A 484 -21.26 0.81 7.12
CA PHE A 484 -20.09 0.06 6.63
C PHE A 484 -20.33 -1.45 6.69
N PHE A 485 -20.78 -1.96 7.84
CA PHE A 485 -21.02 -3.40 8.01
C PHE A 485 -22.21 -3.88 7.17
N HIS A 486 -23.27 -3.08 7.00
CA HIS A 486 -24.35 -3.43 6.07
C HIS A 486 -23.83 -3.59 4.64
N VAL A 487 -23.12 -2.59 4.13
CA VAL A 487 -22.62 -2.59 2.74
C VAL A 487 -21.62 -3.73 2.53
N MET A 488 -20.64 -3.88 3.42
CA MET A 488 -19.53 -4.81 3.20
C MET A 488 -19.92 -6.28 3.44
N SER A 489 -20.89 -6.56 4.32
CA SER A 489 -21.40 -7.93 4.54
C SER A 489 -22.28 -8.43 3.37
N GLU A 490 -22.98 -7.53 2.69
CA GLU A 490 -23.85 -7.85 1.54
C GLU A 490 -23.18 -7.63 0.18
N TRP A 491 -21.95 -7.09 0.15
CA TRP A 491 -21.27 -6.79 -1.10
C TRP A 491 -21.14 -8.03 -1.98
N ALA A 492 -21.47 -7.88 -3.26
CA ALA A 492 -21.56 -8.98 -4.23
C ALA A 492 -20.19 -9.41 -4.76
N TRP A 493 -19.29 -9.85 -3.87
CA TRP A 493 -17.97 -10.36 -4.24
C TRP A 493 -18.06 -11.45 -5.33
N PRO A 494 -17.15 -11.47 -6.33
CA PRO A 494 -15.93 -10.66 -6.45
C PRO A 494 -16.11 -9.33 -7.18
N GLN A 495 -17.31 -8.72 -7.20
CA GLN A 495 -17.49 -7.38 -7.77
C GLN A 495 -16.48 -6.39 -7.16
N PRO A 496 -15.72 -5.64 -7.98
CA PRO A 496 -14.67 -4.76 -7.46
C PRO A 496 -15.25 -3.56 -6.72
N VAL A 497 -14.61 -3.18 -5.62
CA VAL A 497 -14.82 -1.88 -4.97
C VAL A 497 -13.89 -0.86 -5.64
N MET A 498 -14.47 0.21 -6.18
CA MET A 498 -13.76 1.30 -6.85
C MET A 498 -14.28 2.63 -6.32
N LEU A 499 -13.40 3.61 -6.06
CA LEU A 499 -13.78 4.94 -5.56
C LEU A 499 -14.09 5.92 -6.70
N ASN A 500 -13.43 5.74 -7.83
CA ASN A 500 -13.54 6.59 -9.00
C ASN A 500 -13.70 5.74 -10.26
N VAL A 501 -14.29 6.34 -11.29
CA VAL A 501 -14.25 5.77 -12.63
C VAL A 501 -12.78 5.69 -13.05
N LEU A 502 -12.31 4.50 -13.37
CA LEU A 502 -10.91 4.28 -13.72
C LEU A 502 -10.58 5.02 -15.02
N TYR A 503 -9.56 5.87 -14.95
CA TYR A 503 -9.00 6.59 -16.08
C TYR A 503 -7.65 5.98 -16.45
N ASP A 504 -7.48 5.65 -17.73
CA ASP A 504 -6.19 5.29 -18.30
C ASP A 504 -5.52 6.55 -18.86
N ALA A 505 -4.37 6.94 -18.29
CA ALA A 505 -3.61 8.08 -18.79
C ALA A 505 -3.00 7.83 -20.17
N GLY A 506 -2.86 6.58 -20.62
CA GLY A 506 -2.24 6.26 -21.91
C GLY A 506 -0.72 6.13 -21.87
N LEU A 507 -0.14 5.94 -20.68
CA LEU A 507 1.30 5.66 -20.50
C LEU A 507 1.66 4.20 -20.74
N GLY A 508 0.68 3.33 -21.02
CA GLY A 508 0.90 1.90 -21.26
C GLY A 508 1.30 1.12 -20.01
N LEU A 509 1.03 1.66 -18.82
CA LEU A 509 1.32 1.01 -17.55
C LEU A 509 0.31 -0.11 -17.25
N GLU A 510 0.80 -1.22 -16.69
CA GLU A 510 -0.06 -2.33 -16.30
C GLU A 510 -1.04 -1.88 -15.21
N SER A 511 -2.32 -2.05 -15.52
CA SER A 511 -3.45 -1.65 -14.67
C SER A 511 -4.33 -2.87 -14.44
N TRP A 512 -4.93 -2.96 -13.25
CA TRP A 512 -5.88 -4.02 -12.93
C TRP A 512 -7.06 -3.96 -13.90
N ASP A 513 -7.24 -5.03 -14.67
CA ASP A 513 -8.38 -5.17 -15.59
C ASP A 513 -8.72 -6.66 -15.78
N PRO A 514 -9.77 -7.16 -15.10
CA PRO A 514 -10.18 -8.55 -15.21
C PRO A 514 -10.71 -8.90 -16.62
N ARG A 515 -11.01 -7.92 -17.49
CA ARG A 515 -11.39 -8.21 -18.88
C ARG A 515 -10.18 -8.64 -19.69
N LEU A 516 -9.01 -8.09 -19.41
CA LEU A 516 -7.78 -8.31 -20.18
C LEU A 516 -6.87 -9.35 -19.52
N ASN A 517 -6.78 -9.37 -18.19
CA ASN A 517 -5.86 -10.22 -17.45
C ASN A 517 -6.59 -11.41 -16.77
N VAL A 518 -6.15 -12.63 -17.05
CA VAL A 518 -6.74 -13.86 -16.45
C VAL A 518 -6.47 -13.95 -14.96
N PHE A 519 -5.30 -13.50 -14.50
CA PHE A 519 -4.96 -13.48 -13.08
C PHE A 519 -5.92 -12.57 -12.30
N ASP A 520 -6.23 -11.39 -12.84
CA ASP A 520 -7.17 -10.45 -12.23
C ASP A 520 -8.59 -11.01 -12.07
N ARG A 521 -9.00 -11.92 -12.97
CA ARG A 521 -10.30 -12.63 -12.87
C ARG A 521 -10.38 -13.59 -11.69
N THR A 522 -9.23 -14.01 -11.15
CA THR A 522 -9.16 -14.96 -10.02
C THR A 522 -9.28 -14.27 -8.66
N HIS A 523 -9.18 -12.94 -8.61
CA HIS A 523 -9.25 -12.20 -7.36
C HIS A 523 -10.62 -12.33 -6.68
N LEU A 524 -10.62 -12.70 -5.39
CA LEU A 524 -11.83 -12.99 -4.63
C LEU A 524 -12.50 -11.74 -4.04
N MET A 525 -11.69 -10.76 -3.64
CA MET A 525 -12.15 -9.52 -2.99
C MET A 525 -11.45 -8.30 -3.61
N PRO A 526 -11.71 -7.93 -4.89
CA PRO A 526 -10.94 -6.88 -5.55
C PRO A 526 -11.26 -5.50 -4.95
N ILE A 527 -10.25 -4.83 -4.41
CA ILE A 527 -10.35 -3.49 -3.82
C ILE A 527 -9.33 -2.60 -4.53
N ILE A 528 -9.81 -1.75 -5.43
CA ILE A 528 -8.98 -1.11 -6.44
C ILE A 528 -8.49 0.26 -5.96
N THR A 529 -7.18 0.49 -6.07
CA THR A 529 -6.58 1.78 -5.75
C THR A 529 -7.02 2.84 -6.77
N PRO A 530 -7.36 4.08 -6.35
CA PRO A 530 -7.94 5.08 -7.23
C PRO A 530 -6.94 5.78 -8.17
N ALA A 531 -5.65 5.75 -7.84
CA ALA A 531 -4.60 6.39 -8.63
C ALA A 531 -4.23 5.54 -9.85
N TYR A 532 -3.93 6.18 -10.97
CA TYR A 532 -3.32 5.51 -12.12
C TYR A 532 -1.84 5.17 -11.85
N PRO A 533 -1.35 3.97 -12.24
CA PRO A 533 -2.15 2.82 -12.71
C PRO A 533 -2.90 2.13 -11.56
N PRO A 534 -4.21 1.86 -11.69
CA PRO A 534 -4.98 1.23 -10.62
C PRO A 534 -4.53 -0.22 -10.41
N MET A 535 -4.40 -0.62 -9.14
CA MET A 535 -4.01 -1.96 -8.73
C MET A 535 -5.02 -2.52 -7.73
N ASN A 536 -5.13 -3.84 -7.65
CA ASN A 536 -5.87 -4.48 -6.57
C ASN A 536 -5.02 -4.46 -5.28
N SER A 537 -5.53 -3.85 -4.22
CA SER A 537 -4.88 -3.79 -2.90
C SER A 537 -5.05 -5.09 -2.08
N ALA A 538 -5.95 -5.98 -2.49
CA ALA A 538 -6.33 -7.19 -1.78
C ALA A 538 -6.02 -8.47 -2.58
N VAL A 539 -4.92 -8.46 -3.36
CA VAL A 539 -4.50 -9.61 -4.20
C VAL A 539 -4.18 -10.87 -3.40
N GLN A 540 -3.80 -10.71 -2.13
CA GLN A 540 -3.39 -11.83 -1.26
C GLN A 540 -4.55 -12.55 -0.59
N VAL A 541 -5.79 -12.10 -0.82
CA VAL A 541 -6.97 -12.72 -0.22
C VAL A 541 -7.18 -14.12 -0.82
N SER A 542 -7.07 -15.13 0.04
CA SER A 542 -7.34 -16.54 -0.26
C SER A 542 -8.80 -16.89 0.03
N HIS A 543 -9.23 -18.11 -0.34
CA HIS A 543 -10.59 -18.55 -0.05
C HIS A 543 -10.88 -18.63 1.45
N THR A 544 -9.91 -19.06 2.26
CA THR A 544 -10.10 -19.21 3.72
C THR A 544 -10.06 -17.86 4.42
N THR A 545 -9.14 -16.96 4.05
CA THR A 545 -9.10 -15.61 4.63
C THR A 545 -10.31 -14.78 4.22
N PHE A 546 -10.79 -14.91 2.97
CA PHE A 546 -12.06 -14.32 2.55
C PHE A 546 -13.22 -14.80 3.42
N LYS A 547 -13.34 -16.12 3.65
CA LYS A 547 -14.38 -16.68 4.51
C LYS A 547 -14.33 -16.10 5.93
N VAL A 548 -13.15 -16.04 6.54
CA VAL A 548 -12.98 -15.48 7.89
C VAL A 548 -13.45 -14.02 7.94
N MET A 549 -13.05 -13.19 6.97
CA MET A 549 -13.47 -11.79 6.92
C MET A 549 -14.98 -11.66 6.68
N TYR A 550 -15.55 -12.50 5.82
CA TYR A 550 -16.98 -12.51 5.54
C TYR A 550 -17.80 -12.84 6.79
N ASP A 551 -17.39 -13.87 7.54
CA ASP A 551 -18.04 -14.24 8.81
C ASP A 551 -17.93 -13.10 9.84
N GLU A 552 -16.76 -12.45 9.96
CA GLU A 552 -16.56 -11.33 10.89
C GLU A 552 -17.35 -10.07 10.50
N LEU A 553 -17.54 -9.79 9.20
CA LEU A 553 -18.37 -8.68 8.72
C LEU A 553 -19.85 -8.86 9.11
N TRP A 554 -20.38 -10.09 8.98
CA TRP A 554 -21.74 -10.41 9.42
C TRP A 554 -21.90 -10.38 10.93
N ARG A 555 -20.90 -10.88 11.67
CA ARG A 555 -20.87 -10.75 13.13
C ARG A 555 -20.90 -9.29 13.54
N ALA A 556 -20.05 -8.46 12.95
CA ALA A 556 -19.96 -7.04 13.28
C ALA A 556 -21.24 -6.29 12.94
N ARG A 557 -21.87 -6.59 11.80
CA ARG A 557 -23.20 -6.07 11.46
C ARG A 557 -24.22 -6.35 12.56
N HIS A 558 -24.30 -7.58 13.06
CA HIS A 558 -25.24 -7.94 14.11
C HIS A 558 -25.08 -7.07 15.36
N PHE A 559 -23.84 -6.90 15.85
CA PHE A 559 -23.60 -6.07 17.03
C PHE A 559 -23.76 -4.57 16.74
N ALA A 560 -23.45 -4.12 15.52
CA ALA A 560 -23.69 -2.75 15.09
C ALA A 560 -25.19 -2.42 15.06
N ASP A 561 -26.02 -3.34 14.56
CA ASP A 561 -27.47 -3.24 14.60
C ASP A 561 -27.98 -3.14 16.06
N LEU A 562 -27.48 -4.00 16.96
CA LEU A 562 -27.85 -3.95 18.38
C LEU A 562 -27.46 -2.62 19.04
N ALA A 563 -26.29 -2.06 18.71
CA ALA A 563 -25.86 -0.77 19.21
C ALA A 563 -26.72 0.38 18.66
N ALA A 564 -27.05 0.34 17.36
CA ALA A 564 -27.87 1.36 16.70
C ALA A 564 -29.33 1.39 17.20
N HIS A 565 -29.88 0.22 17.56
CA HIS A 565 -31.24 0.09 18.10
C HIS A 565 -31.32 0.23 19.62
N ALA A 566 -30.18 0.31 20.31
CA ALA A 566 -30.17 0.61 21.73
C ALA A 566 -30.80 2.00 21.97
N ALA A 567 -31.41 2.19 23.15
CA ALA A 567 -31.81 3.52 23.58
C ALA A 567 -30.61 4.48 23.50
N ASN A 568 -30.85 5.80 23.41
CA ASN A 568 -29.80 6.83 23.45
C ASN A 568 -29.09 6.93 24.82
N ASP A 569 -28.98 5.82 25.52
CA ASP A 569 -28.21 5.60 26.73
C ASP A 569 -26.78 5.21 26.32
N ALA A 570 -25.82 6.03 26.76
CA ALA A 570 -24.41 5.88 26.41
C ALA A 570 -23.80 4.58 26.95
N ASP A 571 -24.23 4.10 28.12
CA ASP A 571 -23.67 2.89 28.74
C ASP A 571 -24.19 1.64 28.05
N VAL A 572 -25.46 1.64 27.63
CA VAL A 572 -26.03 0.54 26.83
C VAL A 572 -25.35 0.43 25.46
N LYS A 573 -25.14 1.55 24.77
CA LYS A 573 -24.40 1.57 23.49
C LYS A 573 -22.96 1.10 23.67
N ARG A 574 -22.27 1.60 24.70
CA ARG A 574 -20.90 1.18 25.04
C ARG A 574 -20.81 -0.32 25.25
N ALA A 575 -21.74 -0.94 25.98
CA ALA A 575 -21.75 -2.39 26.19
C ALA A 575 -21.83 -3.17 24.85
N LYS A 576 -22.65 -2.70 23.89
CA LYS A 576 -22.74 -3.32 22.55
C LYS A 576 -21.48 -3.12 21.72
N TRP A 577 -20.80 -1.98 21.86
CA TRP A 577 -19.50 -1.78 21.23
C TRP A 577 -18.43 -2.68 21.85
N VAL A 578 -18.44 -2.92 23.15
CA VAL A 578 -17.51 -3.90 23.78
C VAL A 578 -17.65 -5.27 23.11
N ASP A 579 -18.87 -5.74 22.83
CA ASP A 579 -19.10 -7.00 22.12
C ASP A 579 -18.64 -6.97 20.65
N LEU A 580 -18.84 -5.83 19.97
CA LEU A 580 -18.40 -5.64 18.59
C LEU A 580 -16.87 -5.65 18.47
N PHE A 581 -16.19 -4.97 19.37
CA PHE A 581 -14.73 -4.79 19.40
C PHE A 581 -14.00 -5.86 20.22
N ALA A 582 -14.71 -6.83 20.80
CA ALA A 582 -14.12 -7.92 21.57
C ALA A 582 -12.99 -8.62 20.77
N PRO A 583 -11.90 -9.04 21.43
CA PRO A 583 -10.82 -9.79 20.77
C PRO A 583 -11.32 -11.05 20.07
N THR A 584 -10.60 -11.48 19.03
CA THR A 584 -10.89 -12.71 18.31
C THR A 584 -10.95 -13.93 19.23
N ASN A 585 -11.93 -14.81 19.01
CA ASN A 585 -12.06 -16.06 19.74
C ASN A 585 -11.18 -17.19 19.14
N PHE A 586 -10.04 -16.83 18.54
CA PHE A 586 -9.20 -17.72 17.75
C PHE A 586 -8.78 -18.99 18.51
N PHE A 587 -8.24 -18.85 19.73
CA PHE A 587 -7.84 -19.97 20.60
C PHE A 587 -9.02 -20.66 21.31
N VAL A 588 -10.25 -20.24 21.03
CA VAL A 588 -11.48 -20.87 21.53
C VAL A 588 -12.17 -21.61 20.38
N ARG A 589 -12.04 -21.18 19.13
CA ARG A 589 -12.86 -21.65 18.01
C ARG A 589 -12.44 -23.02 17.44
N TYR A 590 -11.16 -23.35 17.42
CA TYR A 590 -10.65 -24.53 16.70
C TYR A 590 -10.28 -25.65 17.66
N ASP A 591 -10.36 -26.89 17.18
CA ASP A 591 -9.91 -28.07 17.93
C ASP A 591 -8.43 -28.39 17.64
N VAL A 592 -7.96 -28.04 16.44
CA VAL A 592 -6.61 -28.31 15.97
C VAL A 592 -5.94 -27.04 15.50
N TYR A 593 -4.68 -26.87 15.86
CA TYR A 593 -3.83 -25.74 15.49
C TYR A 593 -2.51 -26.24 14.92
N LEU A 594 -1.93 -25.45 14.03
CA LEU A 594 -0.54 -25.58 13.62
C LEU A 594 0.24 -24.44 14.28
N GLY A 595 1.15 -24.79 15.18
CA GLY A 595 2.08 -23.85 15.80
C GLY A 595 3.39 -23.81 15.02
N LEU A 596 3.84 -22.61 14.63
CA LEU A 596 5.16 -22.39 14.08
C LEU A 596 5.98 -21.67 15.15
N SER A 597 6.95 -22.37 15.75
CA SER A 597 7.89 -21.77 16.69
C SER A 597 9.21 -21.49 15.99
N TYR A 598 9.73 -20.28 16.16
CA TYR A 598 11.00 -19.88 15.57
C TYR A 598 11.84 -19.15 16.61
N SER A 599 13.16 -19.26 16.48
CA SER A 599 14.11 -18.69 17.44
C SER A 599 15.28 -18.03 16.73
N ALA A 600 15.99 -17.17 17.46
CA ALA A 600 17.32 -16.68 17.11
C ALA A 600 18.14 -16.41 18.38
N ASN A 601 19.47 -16.37 18.25
CA ASN A 601 20.38 -16.17 19.39
C ASN A 601 20.52 -14.70 19.80
N THR A 602 20.20 -13.76 18.92
CA THR A 602 20.29 -12.33 19.19
C THR A 602 18.97 -11.65 18.83
N ARG A 603 18.69 -10.49 19.44
CA ARG A 603 17.49 -9.70 19.17
C ARG A 603 17.45 -9.19 17.72
N ASP A 604 18.60 -8.79 17.17
CA ASP A 604 18.71 -8.31 15.80
C ASP A 604 18.44 -9.43 14.79
N ASP A 605 19.03 -10.60 15.01
CA ASP A 605 18.75 -11.80 14.21
C ASP A 605 17.28 -12.18 14.31
N MET A 606 16.70 -12.14 15.52
CA MET A 606 15.29 -12.44 15.72
C MET A 606 14.39 -11.48 14.95
N CYS A 607 14.70 -10.18 14.96
CA CYS A 607 13.95 -9.17 14.22
C CYS A 607 13.96 -9.43 12.70
N ILE A 608 15.12 -9.81 12.14
CA ILE A 608 15.25 -10.13 10.71
C ILE A 608 14.53 -11.45 10.41
N TRP A 609 14.73 -12.46 11.25
CA TRP A 609 14.19 -13.80 11.07
C TRP A 609 12.66 -13.83 11.18
N SER A 610 12.09 -13.18 12.20
CA SER A 610 10.64 -13.10 12.40
C SER A 610 9.94 -12.43 11.21
N LYS A 611 10.47 -11.29 10.73
CA LYS A 611 9.98 -10.59 9.53
C LYS A 611 9.97 -11.50 8.31
N PHE A 612 11.04 -12.28 8.10
CA PHE A 612 11.09 -13.22 7.00
C PHE A 612 10.08 -14.36 7.16
N VAL A 613 10.02 -15.03 8.31
CA VAL A 613 9.06 -16.10 8.59
C VAL A 613 7.64 -15.63 8.34
N HIS A 614 7.26 -14.48 8.90
CA HIS A 614 5.93 -13.87 8.73
C HIS A 614 5.60 -13.60 7.26
N SER A 615 6.59 -13.20 6.44
CA SER A 615 6.39 -12.99 5.00
C SER A 615 6.08 -14.27 4.21
N ARG A 616 6.36 -15.45 4.80
CA ARG A 616 6.16 -16.76 4.17
C ARG A 616 4.92 -17.50 4.68
N VAL A 617 4.42 -17.21 5.89
CA VAL A 617 3.25 -17.91 6.51
C VAL A 617 2.06 -18.03 5.55
N ARG A 618 1.75 -16.98 4.77
CA ARG A 618 0.66 -17.02 3.79
C ARG A 618 0.81 -18.16 2.77
N LYS A 619 2.04 -18.46 2.31
CA LYS A 619 2.25 -19.56 1.35
C LYS A 619 1.91 -20.92 1.95
N LEU A 620 2.14 -21.08 3.26
CA LEU A 620 1.72 -22.27 3.99
C LEU A 620 0.19 -22.33 4.10
N VAL A 621 -0.48 -21.21 4.43
CA VAL A 621 -1.95 -21.11 4.42
C VAL A 621 -2.51 -21.49 3.04
N ASP A 622 -1.90 -20.95 1.98
CA ASP A 622 -2.28 -21.22 0.60
C ASP A 622 -2.06 -22.70 0.22
N GLY A 623 -1.02 -23.36 0.73
CA GLY A 623 -0.81 -24.79 0.54
C GLY A 623 -1.84 -25.64 1.30
N LEU A 624 -2.11 -25.29 2.56
CA LEU A 624 -3.01 -26.03 3.43
C LEU A 624 -4.48 -25.96 2.97
N GLN A 625 -4.92 -24.85 2.35
CA GLN A 625 -6.30 -24.73 1.86
C GLN A 625 -6.65 -25.77 0.78
N HIS A 626 -5.65 -26.34 0.10
CA HIS A 626 -5.84 -27.33 -0.97
C HIS A 626 -5.80 -28.78 -0.45
N VAL A 627 -5.57 -29.00 0.84
CA VAL A 627 -5.62 -30.35 1.44
C VAL A 627 -7.05 -30.87 1.40
N GLU A 628 -7.24 -32.06 0.85
CA GLU A 628 -8.58 -32.68 0.79
C GLU A 628 -9.14 -32.89 2.19
N GLY A 629 -10.40 -32.48 2.41
CA GLY A 629 -11.04 -32.52 3.72
C GLY A 629 -10.83 -31.26 4.57
N MET A 630 -9.95 -30.34 4.17
CA MET A 630 -9.82 -29.04 4.82
C MET A 630 -11.07 -28.18 4.57
N CYS A 631 -11.67 -27.64 5.64
CA CYS A 631 -12.76 -26.67 5.60
C CYS A 631 -12.24 -25.24 5.68
N ASN A 632 -11.33 -24.99 6.62
CA ASN A 632 -10.88 -23.64 6.95
C ASN A 632 -9.42 -23.67 7.42
N VAL A 633 -8.67 -22.65 7.02
CA VAL A 633 -7.30 -22.40 7.44
C VAL A 633 -7.22 -20.94 7.85
N HIS A 634 -7.16 -20.70 9.15
CA HIS A 634 -7.19 -19.36 9.74
C HIS A 634 -5.83 -19.09 10.37
N ALA A 635 -5.02 -18.22 9.77
CA ALA A 635 -3.76 -17.80 10.39
C ALA A 635 -3.99 -16.53 11.19
N LEU A 636 -3.69 -16.54 12.50
CA LEU A 636 -3.83 -15.35 13.34
C LEU A 636 -2.61 -14.44 13.15
N PRO A 637 -2.73 -13.22 12.62
CA PRO A 637 -1.60 -12.31 12.37
C PRO A 637 -1.08 -11.67 13.66
N THR A 638 -0.67 -12.50 14.61
CA THR A 638 -0.13 -12.15 15.91
C THR A 638 0.98 -13.14 16.24
N HIS A 639 2.12 -12.62 16.68
CA HIS A 639 3.22 -13.43 17.19
C HIS A 639 3.22 -13.38 18.71
N PHE A 640 3.68 -14.46 19.31
CA PHE A 640 3.65 -14.67 20.75
C PHE A 640 5.09 -14.91 21.22
N PRO A 641 5.72 -13.95 21.90
CA PRO A 641 7.03 -14.17 22.51
C PRO A 641 6.90 -15.24 23.60
N HIS A 642 7.88 -16.14 23.66
CA HIS A 642 7.95 -17.12 24.74
C HIS A 642 8.50 -16.43 25.98
N PRO A 643 7.96 -16.72 27.18
CA PRO A 643 8.57 -16.26 28.42
C PRO A 643 10.02 -16.75 28.47
N VAL A 644 10.97 -15.83 28.66
CA VAL A 644 12.36 -16.21 28.93
C VAL A 644 12.33 -16.99 30.23
N GLY A 645 12.71 -18.27 30.20
CA GLY A 645 12.75 -19.06 31.41
C GLY A 645 13.69 -18.40 32.39
N ASN A 646 13.19 -18.01 33.57
CA ASN A 646 14.06 -17.82 34.73
C ASN A 646 14.77 -19.15 34.92
N SER A 647 16.04 -19.23 34.55
CA SER A 647 16.93 -20.25 35.08
C SER A 647 16.83 -20.15 36.60
N SER A 648 16.25 -21.17 37.22
CA SER A 648 16.24 -21.32 38.67
C SER A 648 17.67 -21.08 39.21
N PRO A 649 17.85 -20.34 40.31
CA PRO A 649 19.16 -20.13 40.91
C PRO A 649 19.56 -21.35 41.76
N ASP A 650 19.42 -22.56 41.23
CA ASP A 650 19.73 -23.79 41.99
C ASP A 650 20.81 -24.62 41.29
N GLY A 651 22.04 -24.37 41.76
CA GLY A 651 23.10 -25.36 41.94
C GLY A 651 23.56 -26.18 40.74
N GLY A 652 24.58 -25.71 40.03
CA GLY A 652 25.36 -26.53 39.11
C GLY A 652 26.48 -25.75 38.43
N GLU A 653 27.60 -25.56 39.13
CA GLU A 653 28.83 -25.08 38.50
C GLU A 653 29.30 -26.10 37.44
N GLY A 654 29.31 -25.67 36.17
CA GLY A 654 30.04 -26.34 35.10
C GLY A 654 29.28 -26.45 33.77
N GLY A 655 29.51 -25.50 32.85
CA GLY A 655 29.23 -25.69 31.42
C GLY A 655 28.70 -24.47 30.66
N SER A 656 29.63 -23.65 30.15
CA SER A 656 29.58 -22.80 28.93
C SER A 656 28.24 -22.30 28.35
N ASP A 657 28.15 -20.98 28.20
CA ASP A 657 27.29 -20.22 27.27
C ASP A 657 25.77 -20.45 27.34
N GLY A 658 25.14 -19.87 28.37
CA GLY A 658 23.72 -19.59 28.36
C GLY A 658 23.37 -18.50 27.35
N GLN A 659 23.38 -18.82 26.04
CA GLN A 659 22.88 -17.94 25.00
C GLN A 659 21.38 -17.69 25.23
N CYS A 660 21.01 -16.41 25.38
CA CYS A 660 19.62 -16.00 25.51
C CYS A 660 18.89 -16.29 24.19
N LEU A 661 18.20 -17.42 24.12
CA LEU A 661 17.42 -17.81 22.95
C LEU A 661 16.12 -17.00 22.90
N HIS A 662 16.06 -16.03 21.99
CA HIS A 662 14.81 -15.34 21.68
C HIS A 662 13.92 -16.31 20.90
N ARG A 663 12.70 -16.56 21.39
CA ARG A 663 11.75 -17.48 20.75
C ARG A 663 10.38 -16.84 20.66
N GLU A 664 9.75 -17.00 19.50
CA GLU A 664 8.38 -16.59 19.25
C GLU A 664 7.60 -17.74 18.61
N SER A 665 6.28 -17.62 18.65
CA SER A 665 5.36 -18.52 17.95
C SER A 665 4.27 -17.78 17.22
N VAL A 666 3.83 -18.37 16.12
CA VAL A 666 2.60 -18.00 15.42
C VAL A 666 1.71 -19.22 15.25
N PHE A 667 0.41 -19.01 15.11
CA PHE A 667 -0.58 -20.09 15.11
C PHE A 667 -1.55 -20.01 13.93
N ILE A 668 -1.90 -21.18 13.40
CA ILE A 668 -2.91 -21.36 12.36
C ILE A 668 -3.97 -22.33 12.87
N GLY A 669 -5.23 -21.89 12.97
CA GLY A 669 -6.36 -22.72 13.32
C GLY A 669 -6.83 -23.52 12.10
N LEU A 670 -7.08 -24.81 12.30
CA LEU A 670 -7.48 -25.74 11.26
C LEU A 670 -8.88 -26.28 11.56
N GLU A 671 -9.72 -26.31 10.53
CA GLU A 671 -11.05 -26.88 10.59
C GLU A 671 -11.22 -27.89 9.46
N PHE A 672 -11.80 -29.04 9.77
CA PHE A 672 -11.95 -30.16 8.84
C PHE A 672 -13.41 -30.46 8.55
N LYS A 673 -13.69 -31.00 7.36
CA LYS A 673 -15.03 -31.50 7.01
C LYS A 673 -15.36 -32.67 7.92
N ALA A 674 -16.39 -32.52 8.74
CA ALA A 674 -16.86 -33.61 9.59
C ALA A 674 -17.23 -34.83 8.74
N ARG A 675 -16.45 -35.92 8.85
CA ARG A 675 -16.85 -37.24 8.38
C ARG A 675 -17.53 -37.96 9.54
N VAL A 676 -18.83 -37.70 9.72
CA VAL A 676 -19.77 -38.39 10.65
C VAL A 676 -19.58 -38.05 12.16
N PRO A 677 -20.66 -37.82 12.94
CA PRO A 677 -20.55 -37.54 14.36
C PRO A 677 -20.37 -38.83 15.16
N SER A 678 -19.20 -39.04 15.74
CA SER A 678 -18.99 -40.05 16.78
C SER A 678 -17.95 -39.53 17.77
N ASN A 679 -18.45 -39.01 18.89
CA ASN A 679 -17.78 -38.71 20.16
C ASN A 679 -16.24 -38.53 20.18
N ARG A 680 -15.85 -37.29 20.53
CA ARG A 680 -14.71 -36.94 21.40
C ARG A 680 -13.34 -37.51 21.00
N SER A 681 -12.77 -36.86 20.00
CA SER A 681 -11.35 -36.70 19.65
C SER A 681 -11.35 -36.60 18.13
N ILE A 682 -10.98 -35.45 17.57
CA ILE A 682 -10.70 -35.38 16.13
C ILE A 682 -9.37 -36.11 15.93
N PHE A 683 -9.42 -37.44 15.90
CA PHE A 683 -8.34 -38.21 15.30
C PHE A 683 -8.32 -37.80 13.82
N LEU A 684 -7.32 -37.00 13.47
CA LEU A 684 -7.06 -36.67 12.09
C LEU A 684 -6.89 -37.98 11.33
N ASP A 685 -7.58 -38.09 10.19
CA ASP A 685 -7.36 -39.20 9.27
C ASP A 685 -5.84 -39.28 8.98
N PRO A 686 -5.18 -40.45 9.21
CA PRO A 686 -3.74 -40.58 9.00
C PRO A 686 -3.27 -40.12 7.62
N GLN A 687 -4.11 -40.29 6.59
CA GLN A 687 -3.81 -39.80 5.24
C GLN A 687 -3.81 -38.27 5.16
N MET A 688 -4.74 -37.61 5.86
CA MET A 688 -4.82 -36.15 5.94
C MET A 688 -3.64 -35.60 6.73
N GLU A 689 -3.31 -36.20 7.88
CA GLU A 689 -2.14 -35.82 8.67
C GLU A 689 -0.84 -35.97 7.86
N ALA A 690 -0.69 -37.06 7.10
CA ALA A 690 0.45 -37.25 6.20
C ALA A 690 0.52 -36.17 5.10
N THR A 691 -0.62 -35.78 4.54
CA THR A 691 -0.70 -34.73 3.51
C THR A 691 -0.36 -33.35 4.09
N ILE A 692 -0.88 -33.02 5.28
CA ILE A 692 -0.50 -31.80 6.02
C ILE A 692 1.01 -31.79 6.27
N GLY A 693 1.57 -32.89 6.77
CA GLY A 693 3.01 -33.04 6.99
C GLY A 693 3.83 -32.88 5.70
N GLN A 694 3.33 -33.35 4.55
CA GLN A 694 3.99 -33.15 3.26
C GLN A 694 3.96 -31.68 2.83
N THR A 695 2.83 -31.00 2.98
CA THR A 695 2.69 -29.56 2.69
C THR A 695 3.63 -28.72 3.55
N ILE A 696 3.74 -29.05 4.84
CA ILE A 696 4.67 -28.42 5.78
C ILE A 696 6.12 -28.62 5.32
N ARG A 697 6.53 -29.86 5.05
CA ARG A 697 7.90 -30.15 4.59
C ARG A 697 8.23 -29.44 3.28
N PHE A 698 7.27 -29.37 2.35
CA PHE A 698 7.44 -28.63 1.11
C PHE A 698 7.64 -27.13 1.37
N PHE A 699 6.83 -26.52 2.24
CA PHE A 699 6.99 -25.13 2.65
C PHE A 699 8.36 -24.87 3.29
N GLU A 700 8.78 -25.70 4.24
CA GLU A 700 10.08 -25.57 4.90
C GLU A 700 11.24 -25.73 3.92
N ALA A 701 11.14 -26.67 2.98
CA ALA A 701 12.17 -26.95 1.99
C ALA A 701 12.24 -25.93 0.84
N THR A 702 11.16 -25.20 0.54
CA THR A 702 11.12 -24.31 -0.63
C THR A 702 11.05 -22.84 -0.26
N ASP A 703 10.19 -22.46 0.68
CA ASP A 703 9.93 -21.06 1.01
C ASP A 703 10.83 -20.53 2.10
N LEU A 704 11.20 -21.39 3.07
CA LEU A 704 12.13 -21.00 4.14
C LEU A 704 13.60 -21.11 3.73
N GLN A 705 13.94 -21.96 2.75
CA GLN A 705 15.30 -22.02 2.20
C GLN A 705 15.67 -20.81 1.34
N GLN A 706 14.68 -19.98 0.94
CA GLN A 706 14.93 -18.70 0.28
C GLN A 706 15.59 -17.67 1.21
N PHE A 707 15.65 -17.93 2.51
CA PHE A 707 16.45 -17.13 3.43
C PHE A 707 17.93 -17.46 3.19
N GLY A 708 18.72 -16.48 2.74
CA GLY A 708 20.11 -16.67 2.30
C GLY A 708 20.99 -17.39 3.32
N VAL A 709 21.79 -16.66 4.09
CA VAL A 709 22.63 -17.25 5.13
C VAL A 709 21.93 -17.09 6.47
N ARG A 710 21.53 -18.21 7.09
CA ARG A 710 20.97 -18.21 8.45
C ARG A 710 22.08 -18.02 9.46
N ALA A 711 21.91 -17.08 10.38
CA ALA A 711 22.78 -16.96 11.54
C ALA A 711 22.62 -18.18 12.47
N PRO A 712 23.63 -18.53 13.28
CA PRO A 712 23.49 -19.55 14.31
C PRO A 712 22.28 -19.27 15.21
N GLY A 713 21.47 -20.30 15.48
CA GLY A 713 20.27 -20.19 16.31
C GLY A 713 18.98 -19.78 15.58
N MET A 714 19.06 -19.34 14.32
CA MET A 714 17.88 -19.11 13.47
C MET A 714 17.22 -20.44 13.09
N THR A 715 16.24 -20.86 13.90
CA THR A 715 15.51 -22.11 13.69
C THR A 715 14.03 -21.85 13.51
N LEU A 716 13.34 -22.79 12.87
CA LEU A 716 11.89 -22.85 12.80
C LEU A 716 11.47 -24.31 12.91
N SER A 717 10.50 -24.57 13.78
CA SER A 717 9.83 -25.85 13.95
C SER A 717 8.33 -25.65 13.80
N THR A 718 7.70 -26.53 13.04
CA THR A 718 6.24 -26.57 12.91
C THR A 718 5.70 -27.78 13.66
N THR A 719 4.58 -27.60 14.37
CA THR A 719 3.98 -28.66 15.19
C THR A 719 2.47 -28.60 15.12
N LEU A 720 1.85 -29.74 14.84
CA LEU A 720 0.40 -29.90 14.88
C LEU A 720 -0.03 -30.15 16.33
N LEU A 721 -0.94 -29.31 16.82
CA LEU A 721 -1.35 -29.24 18.22
C LEU A 721 -2.86 -29.46 18.32
N GLN A 722 -3.26 -30.33 19.23
CA GLN A 722 -4.64 -30.33 19.74
C GLN A 722 -4.84 -29.14 20.65
N TRP A 723 -6.08 -28.70 20.84
CA TRP A 723 -6.42 -27.56 21.71
C TRP A 723 -5.85 -27.74 23.12
N GLU A 724 -5.93 -28.94 23.68
CA GLU A 724 -5.40 -29.29 25.01
C GLU A 724 -3.87 -29.20 25.08
N SER A 725 -3.18 -29.20 23.95
CA SER A 725 -1.71 -29.12 23.86
C SER A 725 -1.21 -27.70 23.52
N LEU A 726 -2.11 -26.72 23.37
CA LEU A 726 -1.70 -25.34 23.17
C LEU A 726 -0.88 -24.83 24.38
N PRO A 727 0.16 -24.01 24.17
CA PRO A 727 0.93 -23.42 25.27
C PRO A 727 0.09 -22.49 26.14
N GLU A 728 0.36 -22.42 27.45
CA GLU A 728 -0.46 -21.61 28.37
C GLU A 728 -0.44 -20.11 28.04
N PHE A 729 0.69 -19.60 27.55
CA PHE A 729 0.86 -18.18 27.23
C PHE A 729 -0.09 -17.65 26.15
N VAL A 730 -0.75 -18.52 25.37
CA VAL A 730 -1.72 -18.08 24.34
C VAL A 730 -3.08 -17.70 24.95
N PHE A 731 -3.35 -18.09 26.20
CA PHE A 731 -4.62 -17.84 26.88
C PHE A 731 -4.49 -16.64 27.83
N ALA A 732 -4.90 -15.45 27.37
CA ALA A 732 -4.79 -14.22 28.15
C ALA A 732 -5.47 -14.27 29.54
N GLN A 733 -6.57 -15.04 29.67
CA GLN A 733 -7.31 -15.24 30.92
C GLN A 733 -7.07 -16.64 31.53
N GLY A 734 -6.06 -17.36 31.04
CA GLY A 734 -5.79 -18.75 31.40
C GLY A 734 -6.65 -19.77 30.65
N ARG A 735 -6.14 -21.01 30.55
CA ARG A 735 -6.77 -22.09 29.78
C ARG A 735 -8.14 -22.50 30.30
N GLU A 736 -8.39 -22.45 31.60
CA GLU A 736 -9.69 -22.82 32.18
C GLU A 736 -10.79 -21.83 31.76
N ALA A 737 -10.52 -20.52 31.77
CA ALA A 737 -11.46 -19.53 31.24
C ALA A 737 -11.73 -19.76 29.75
N ALA A 738 -10.70 -20.08 28.97
CA ALA A 738 -10.84 -20.43 27.56
C ALA A 738 -11.66 -21.73 27.36
N ARG A 739 -11.54 -22.72 28.27
CA ARG A 739 -12.36 -23.93 28.27
C ARG A 739 -13.84 -23.60 28.50
N ASP A 740 -14.13 -22.72 29.45
CA ASP A 740 -15.49 -22.26 29.71
C ASP A 740 -16.07 -21.47 28.52
N ASP A 741 -15.26 -20.64 27.87
CA ASP A 741 -15.63 -19.95 26.63
C ASP A 741 -15.91 -20.92 25.49
N ARG A 742 -15.17 -22.04 25.40
CA ARG A 742 -15.43 -23.10 24.41
C ARG A 742 -16.75 -23.80 24.65
N VAL A 743 -17.03 -24.15 25.91
CA VAL A 743 -18.33 -24.74 26.28
C VAL A 743 -19.45 -23.77 25.97
N ARG A 744 -19.28 -22.48 26.31
CA ARG A 744 -20.24 -21.42 25.97
C ARG A 744 -20.42 -21.30 24.46
N LEU A 745 -19.36 -21.27 23.67
CA LEU A 745 -19.43 -21.18 22.21
C LEU A 745 -20.14 -22.40 21.58
N ALA A 746 -19.95 -23.60 22.14
CA ALA A 746 -20.55 -24.83 21.65
C ALA A 746 -22.00 -25.05 22.10
N THR A 747 -22.39 -24.50 23.26
CA THR A 747 -23.72 -24.73 23.87
C THR A 747 -24.66 -23.53 23.73
N ALA A 748 -24.14 -22.33 23.58
CA ALA A 748 -24.97 -21.14 23.37
C ALA A 748 -25.63 -21.20 21.99
N PRO A 749 -26.89 -20.72 21.86
CA PRO A 749 -27.39 -20.36 20.54
C PRO A 749 -26.40 -19.38 19.91
N ALA A 750 -26.17 -19.51 18.60
CA ALA A 750 -25.21 -18.67 17.90
C ALA A 750 -25.37 -17.20 18.30
N SER A 751 -24.31 -16.57 18.80
CA SER A 751 -24.34 -15.22 19.38
C SER A 751 -24.71 -14.12 18.37
N HIS A 752 -24.76 -14.51 17.09
CA HIS A 752 -25.18 -13.74 15.94
C HIS A 752 -25.71 -14.73 14.89
N PRO A 753 -26.64 -14.32 14.01
CA PRO A 753 -27.16 -15.17 12.96
C PRO A 753 -26.04 -15.66 12.04
N ALA A 754 -26.12 -16.92 11.61
CA ALA A 754 -25.16 -17.48 10.67
C ALA A 754 -25.17 -16.67 9.36
N PRO A 755 -24.00 -16.30 8.82
CA PRO A 755 -23.94 -15.57 7.57
C PRO A 755 -24.55 -16.42 6.43
N PRO A 756 -25.23 -15.81 5.46
CA PRO A 756 -25.62 -16.51 4.25
C PRO A 756 -24.38 -17.07 3.54
N PRO A 757 -24.51 -18.12 2.70
CA PRO A 757 -23.35 -18.58 1.93
C PRO A 757 -22.80 -17.42 1.09
N PRO A 758 -21.48 -17.26 1.00
CA PRO A 758 -20.89 -16.19 0.19
C PRO A 758 -21.42 -16.28 -1.25
N PRO A 759 -21.62 -15.14 -1.92
CA PRO A 759 -22.16 -15.09 -3.27
C PRO A 759 -21.38 -16.03 -4.19
N ARG A 760 -22.09 -16.91 -4.91
CA ARG A 760 -21.45 -17.81 -5.88
C ARG A 760 -20.94 -16.96 -7.05
N SER A 761 -19.66 -17.12 -7.38
CA SER A 761 -19.00 -16.48 -8.53
C SER A 761 -19.85 -16.57 -9.80
N ARG A 762 -20.54 -15.47 -10.11
CA ARG A 762 -21.14 -15.20 -11.42
C ARG A 762 -20.88 -13.73 -11.71
N PHE A 763 -19.69 -13.45 -12.19
CA PHE A 763 -19.37 -12.14 -12.73
C PHE A 763 -20.23 -11.92 -13.98
N VAL A 764 -21.11 -10.92 -13.95
CA VAL A 764 -21.86 -10.47 -15.14
C VAL A 764 -21.32 -9.09 -15.49
N TYR A 765 -20.63 -8.98 -16.62
CA TYR A 765 -20.09 -7.71 -17.08
C TYR A 765 -21.24 -6.76 -17.47
N PRO A 766 -21.26 -5.50 -16.99
CA PRO A 766 -22.04 -4.46 -17.63
C PRO A 766 -21.45 -4.17 -19.02
N ALA A 767 -22.32 -4.02 -20.03
CA ALA A 767 -21.91 -3.68 -21.38
C ALA A 767 -21.19 -2.31 -21.42
N PRO A 768 -20.20 -2.10 -22.30
CA PRO A 768 -19.45 -0.86 -22.36
C PRO A 768 -20.31 0.34 -22.76
N PHE A 769 -20.12 1.46 -22.06
CA PHE A 769 -20.52 2.78 -22.54
C PHE A 769 -19.58 3.18 -23.70
N GLY A 770 -20.18 3.56 -24.85
CA GLY A 770 -19.56 4.51 -25.78
C GLY A 770 -18.54 3.98 -26.79
N THR A 771 -18.94 3.08 -27.70
CA THR A 771 -18.42 3.15 -29.08
C THR A 771 -19.61 3.29 -30.03
N THR A 772 -19.90 4.51 -30.45
CA THR A 772 -20.81 4.78 -31.56
C THR A 772 -20.12 4.37 -32.85
N THR A 773 -20.09 3.08 -33.16
CA THR A 773 -19.80 2.64 -34.53
C THR A 773 -21.09 2.77 -35.33
N ALA A 774 -21.08 3.74 -36.25
CA ALA A 774 -22.13 3.91 -37.24
C ALA A 774 -22.22 2.64 -38.11
N THR A 775 -23.13 1.74 -37.77
CA THR A 775 -23.53 0.65 -38.67
C THR A 775 -24.38 1.24 -39.78
N MET A 776 -23.82 1.24 -40.99
CA MET A 776 -24.57 1.44 -42.22
C MET A 776 -25.70 0.40 -42.31
N ASN A 777 -26.90 0.92 -42.57
CA ASN A 777 -28.11 0.17 -42.89
C ASN A 777 -27.85 -0.88 -43.98
N SER A 778 -28.29 -2.12 -43.74
CA SER A 778 -28.83 -2.96 -44.79
C SER A 778 -30.18 -3.52 -44.35
N HIS A 779 -31.15 -3.35 -45.24
CA HIS A 779 -32.56 -3.63 -45.04
C HIS A 779 -32.83 -5.14 -44.90
N HIS A 780 -33.54 -5.53 -43.83
CA HIS A 780 -34.51 -6.61 -43.96
C HIS A 780 -35.81 -6.33 -43.19
N ARG A 781 -36.91 -6.52 -43.92
CA ARG A 781 -38.28 -6.15 -43.65
C ARG A 781 -38.95 -7.18 -42.69
N PRO A 782 -39.90 -6.76 -41.83
CA PRO A 782 -40.34 -7.57 -40.70
C PRO A 782 -41.50 -8.51 -41.04
N LYS A 783 -41.60 -9.64 -40.32
CA LYS A 783 -42.86 -10.39 -40.17
C LYS A 783 -43.31 -10.30 -38.71
N SER A 784 -44.46 -9.68 -38.53
CA SER A 784 -45.22 -9.61 -37.28
C SER A 784 -45.90 -10.94 -36.97
N LYS A 785 -46.09 -11.25 -35.68
CA LYS A 785 -47.38 -11.62 -35.06
C LYS A 785 -47.25 -11.95 -33.57
N THR A 786 -47.67 -10.98 -32.76
CA THR A 786 -48.66 -11.10 -31.66
C THR A 786 -48.78 -12.41 -30.86
N THR A 787 -48.40 -12.30 -29.59
CA THR A 787 -49.13 -12.67 -28.35
C THR A 787 -50.35 -13.61 -28.45
N LYS A 788 -50.33 -14.69 -27.65
CA LYS A 788 -51.49 -15.14 -26.85
C LYS A 788 -51.07 -16.02 -25.66
N LYS A 789 -51.48 -15.61 -24.45
CA LYS A 789 -51.59 -16.44 -23.24
C LYS A 789 -52.62 -17.54 -23.46
N ALA A 790 -52.36 -18.77 -22.98
CA ALA A 790 -53.40 -19.67 -22.50
C ALA A 790 -52.86 -20.77 -21.58
N LYS A 791 -53.70 -21.08 -20.60
CA LYS A 791 -53.58 -22.00 -19.46
C LYS A 791 -53.78 -23.47 -19.88
N ARG A 792 -53.24 -24.34 -19.00
CA ARG A 792 -53.79 -25.62 -18.50
C ARG A 792 -53.61 -26.93 -19.27
N LYS A 793 -53.19 -27.90 -18.44
CA LYS A 793 -53.57 -29.32 -18.30
C LYS A 793 -52.78 -30.38 -19.05
N ASP A 794 -52.03 -31.14 -18.23
CA ASP A 794 -52.04 -32.60 -18.10
C ASP A 794 -52.32 -33.43 -19.35
N LYS A 795 -51.32 -34.21 -19.75
CA LYS A 795 -51.41 -35.67 -19.67
C LYS A 795 -50.06 -36.36 -19.86
N GLN A 796 -49.86 -37.34 -18.99
CA GLN A 796 -48.92 -38.45 -19.07
C GLN A 796 -48.93 -39.11 -20.46
N HIS A 797 -47.76 -39.52 -20.98
CA HIS A 797 -47.30 -40.90 -20.96
C HIS A 797 -46.07 -41.08 -21.86
N THR A 798 -45.07 -41.84 -21.35
CA THR A 798 -44.19 -42.82 -22.05
C THR A 798 -43.37 -42.33 -23.25
N SER A 799 -42.13 -42.73 -23.53
CA SER A 799 -41.08 -43.56 -22.94
C SER A 799 -40.08 -43.71 -24.10
N SER A 800 -38.77 -43.59 -23.84
CA SER A 800 -37.67 -44.14 -24.67
C SER A 800 -37.57 -43.62 -26.12
N ILE A 801 -36.46 -43.07 -26.59
CA ILE A 801 -35.08 -43.55 -26.62
C ILE A 801 -34.13 -42.36 -26.46
#